data_AF-A0A9P0TN47-F1
#
_entry.id   AF-A0A9P0TN47-F1
#
_cell.length_a   1.000
_cell.length_b   1.000
_cell.length_c   1.000
_cell.angle_alpha   90.00
_cell.angle_beta   90.00
_cell.angle_gamma   90.00
#
_symmetry.space_group_name_H-M   'P 1'
#
loop_
_entity.id
_entity.type
_entity.pdbx_description
1 polymer ?
#
loop_
_entity_poly.entity_id
_entity_poly.type
_entity_poly.pdbx_seq_one_letter_code
_entity_poly.pdbx_strand_id
1 'polypeptide(L)'
;MAPFFSKHTILSGPIDFYCLVCENRFLTVEDTIKHIITDSHQQQLGKIIYESKDDGIKKIKLWYFCEFCSIVLKTKAKVRLHIVETQHVANKKVQFIKRYGNVLIAFDDVHIDNEAWEGLCDSTCILCNNEYEDVTEHLKDPIHHINFMQSNIEFQNKNIFRMVDETSFHCITCNSQEALPVNTHFDASHHTDVYLKCQMLAAKLIEDQNSAEEISAKKNEVQQKIGIPELASKEKSNQKPLDIQTDLPKMQNKVEINFPIPLPQSKNTNESIMIGEKSDCVEEIVNNAVETSDYTIENTVYNIKEDEEMICNVLDANNYITKNEKGSKWCILCDWVMDSLDIYEHMTSVHHTNILKLHKMRIEKSNNQGNKNKASVEQHQYLKPSNIETGIENIQEEFEKIENEVPQQNSTLNSGLDLLNKPEKNSTESQHKVNNADEPGMSANKSSIVDALKRFQDNHININFNTMTAVCRQCSTLLGFDYLSIEDHISQHEKKINESGPKENYEDVDDEICQLLLTDSTSFINSSHKFQKNYININFETKQVTCKKCSINLAFDYNTVKSHIFTQHRDDLKDRQKTKKESALFNLTTQINEEDNYANKHNFKRLPDQNVVSCEICKTEVSFTLKYMIDHIHSNTHKSQVEANKTKIETIPLNLFIQTLVTVENSIFKDHIINNEICVNVLSFILLTSIPEVNMFKCLCCDLYLREDEWLPHSKSKDHLDVLTNMKLVINIKDEFIRQLPSNHYHCGFCNIMVNCWQDVTTHLSTISHKQCKLSAKVRLQSYSSSIADFEGKVNNESRFFFEIMLK
;
A
#
# COMPACT_ATOMS: atom_id res chain seq x y z
N MET A 1 1.66 5.94 -15.81
CA MET A 1 1.24 4.53 -15.52
C MET A 1 2.28 3.68 -14.77
N ALA A 2 3.55 4.10 -14.62
CA ALA A 2 4.55 3.41 -13.78
C ALA A 2 4.37 3.36 -12.23
N PRO A 3 3.47 4.14 -11.57
CA PRO A 3 3.43 4.15 -10.09
C PRO A 3 2.94 2.85 -9.44
N PHE A 4 2.01 2.14 -10.09
CA PHE A 4 1.37 0.96 -9.50
C PHE A 4 2.36 -0.19 -9.31
N PHE A 5 3.04 -0.61 -10.37
CA PHE A 5 4.02 -1.70 -10.34
C PHE A 5 5.22 -1.38 -9.43
N SER A 6 5.65 -0.12 -9.40
CA SER A 6 6.76 0.33 -8.57
C SER A 6 6.45 0.22 -7.07
N LYS A 7 5.19 0.45 -6.64
CA LYS A 7 4.78 0.22 -5.24
C LYS A 7 4.99 -1.22 -4.80
N HIS A 8 4.79 -2.16 -5.72
CA HIS A 8 5.03 -3.59 -5.51
C HIS A 8 6.45 -4.03 -5.90
N THR A 9 7.39 -3.08 -6.03
CA THR A 9 8.80 -3.33 -6.37
C THR A 9 8.97 -4.16 -7.65
N ILE A 10 8.06 -3.95 -8.60
CA ILE A 10 8.13 -4.49 -9.94
C ILE A 10 8.82 -3.46 -10.83
N LEU A 11 9.91 -3.87 -11.46
CA LEU A 11 10.56 -3.10 -12.52
C LEU A 11 9.79 -3.32 -13.83
N SER A 12 9.22 -2.25 -14.38
CA SER A 12 8.55 -2.27 -15.68
C SER A 12 9.55 -1.92 -16.79
N GLY A 13 9.86 -2.88 -17.65
CA GLY A 13 10.56 -2.64 -18.91
C GLY A 13 9.59 -2.28 -20.03
N PRO A 14 10.10 -2.07 -21.26
CA PRO A 14 9.25 -1.77 -22.43
C PRO A 14 8.31 -2.92 -22.84
N ILE A 15 8.66 -4.15 -22.48
CA ILE A 15 7.96 -5.38 -22.90
C ILE A 15 7.66 -6.26 -21.67
N ASP A 16 8.60 -6.36 -20.74
CA ASP A 16 8.52 -7.30 -19.62
C ASP A 16 8.43 -6.60 -18.26
N PHE A 17 8.03 -7.37 -17.26
CA PHE A 17 8.02 -6.99 -15.86
C PHE A 17 8.95 -7.89 -15.05
N TYR A 18 9.61 -7.34 -14.04
CA TYR A 18 10.49 -8.10 -13.16
C TYR A 18 10.25 -7.75 -11.70
N CYS A 19 9.85 -8.74 -10.90
CA CYS A 19 9.69 -8.57 -9.47
C CYS A 19 11.04 -8.63 -8.76
N LEU A 20 11.47 -7.51 -8.17
CA LEU A 20 12.76 -7.44 -7.48
C LEU A 20 12.78 -8.25 -6.17
N VAL A 21 11.60 -8.52 -5.59
CA VAL A 21 11.46 -9.28 -4.34
C VAL A 21 11.62 -10.78 -4.60
N CYS A 22 10.77 -11.27 -5.50
CA CYS A 22 10.65 -12.68 -5.80
C CYS A 22 11.60 -13.14 -6.91
N GLU A 23 12.29 -12.20 -7.55
CA GLU A 23 13.24 -12.43 -8.66
C GLU A 23 12.62 -13.14 -9.88
N ASN A 24 11.31 -12.94 -10.09
CA ASN A 24 10.54 -13.53 -11.17
C ASN A 24 10.27 -12.53 -12.29
N ARG A 25 10.37 -12.99 -13.54
CA ARG A 25 10.02 -12.24 -14.75
C ARG A 25 8.62 -12.61 -15.22
N PHE A 26 7.86 -11.62 -15.68
CA PHE A 26 6.54 -11.77 -16.27
C PHE A 26 6.52 -11.08 -17.64
N LEU A 27 5.81 -11.67 -18.59
CA LEU A 27 5.70 -11.16 -19.96
C LEU A 27 4.45 -10.29 -20.16
N THR A 28 3.48 -10.38 -19.25
CA THR A 28 2.17 -9.74 -19.35
C THR A 28 1.85 -8.96 -18.08
N VAL A 29 1.00 -7.94 -18.22
CA VAL A 29 0.48 -7.18 -17.08
C VAL A 29 -0.37 -8.07 -16.18
N GLU A 30 -1.19 -8.93 -16.78
CA GLU A 30 -2.12 -9.82 -16.09
C GLU A 30 -1.39 -10.79 -15.16
N ASP A 31 -0.31 -11.42 -15.63
CA ASP A 31 0.46 -12.35 -14.80
C ASP A 31 1.26 -11.63 -13.71
N THR A 32 1.70 -10.40 -14.00
CA THR A 32 2.32 -9.52 -13.00
C THR A 32 1.34 -9.19 -11.88
N ILE A 33 0.08 -8.83 -12.21
CA ILE A 33 -0.97 -8.56 -11.22
C ILE A 33 -1.29 -9.82 -10.40
N LYS A 34 -1.46 -10.98 -11.06
CA LYS A 34 -1.67 -12.27 -10.37
C LYS A 34 -0.54 -12.58 -9.41
N HIS A 35 0.71 -12.27 -9.78
CA HIS A 35 1.86 -12.44 -8.92
C HIS A 35 1.83 -11.52 -7.70
N ILE A 36 1.54 -10.22 -7.92
CA ILE A 36 1.48 -9.22 -6.86
C ILE A 36 0.50 -9.66 -5.76
N ILE A 37 -0.65 -10.22 -6.10
CA ILE A 37 -1.67 -10.65 -5.12
C ILE A 37 -1.35 -11.97 -4.39
N THR A 38 -0.22 -12.64 -4.67
CA THR A 38 0.13 -13.88 -3.97
C THR A 38 0.65 -13.62 -2.55
N ASP A 39 0.32 -14.48 -1.57
CA ASP A 39 0.79 -14.32 -0.19
C ASP A 39 2.30 -14.37 -0.09
N SER A 40 2.95 -15.20 -0.90
CA SER A 40 4.41 -15.27 -0.96
C SER A 40 5.02 -13.92 -1.34
N HIS A 41 4.46 -13.24 -2.36
CA HIS A 41 4.89 -11.90 -2.72
C HIS A 41 4.61 -10.90 -1.60
N GLN A 42 3.38 -10.85 -1.07
CA GLN A 42 2.98 -9.90 -0.03
C GLN A 42 3.80 -10.06 1.26
N GLN A 43 4.06 -11.29 1.71
CA GLN A 43 4.89 -11.58 2.87
C GLN A 43 6.35 -11.16 2.66
N GLN A 44 6.90 -11.32 1.44
CA GLN A 44 8.25 -10.86 1.15
C GLN A 44 8.31 -9.33 1.00
N LEU A 45 7.31 -8.72 0.38
CA LEU A 45 7.16 -7.27 0.24
C LEU A 45 7.06 -6.59 1.61
N GLY A 46 6.31 -7.17 2.55
CA GLY A 46 6.20 -6.68 3.93
C GLY A 46 7.49 -6.77 4.75
N LYS A 47 8.48 -7.56 4.31
CA LYS A 47 9.82 -7.62 4.92
C LYS A 47 10.78 -6.56 4.38
N ILE A 48 10.41 -5.84 3.32
CA ILE A 48 11.26 -4.81 2.71
C ILE A 48 11.28 -3.57 3.59
N ILE A 49 12.50 -3.06 3.82
CA ILE A 49 12.73 -1.86 4.63
C ILE A 49 12.97 -0.68 3.69
N TYR A 50 12.39 0.48 4.01
CA TYR A 50 12.73 1.73 3.34
C TYR A 50 14.09 2.24 3.83
N GLU A 51 14.99 2.54 2.90
CA GLU A 51 16.21 3.30 3.21
C GLU A 51 15.89 4.79 3.35
N SER A 52 14.97 5.32 2.54
CA SER A 52 14.36 6.65 2.67
C SER A 52 12.90 6.55 2.24
N LYS A 53 11.97 6.69 3.19
CA LYS A 53 10.53 6.62 2.89
C LYS A 53 10.07 7.83 2.08
N ASP A 54 10.57 9.01 2.44
CA ASP A 54 10.21 10.27 1.79
C ASP A 54 10.67 10.33 0.33
N ASP A 55 11.77 9.65 -0.01
CA ASP A 55 12.28 9.56 -1.38
C ASP A 55 11.86 8.27 -2.09
N GLY A 56 10.97 7.48 -1.49
CA GLY A 56 10.48 6.24 -2.07
C GLY A 56 11.60 5.22 -2.34
N ILE A 57 12.66 5.20 -1.53
CA ILE A 57 13.81 4.30 -1.70
C ILE A 57 13.65 3.06 -0.82
N LYS A 58 13.44 1.92 -1.47
CA LYS A 58 13.35 0.60 -0.84
C LYS A 58 14.68 -0.14 -0.91
N LYS A 59 15.11 -0.77 0.18
CA LYS A 59 16.31 -1.62 0.19
C LYS A 59 15.91 -3.08 -0.04
N ILE A 60 16.32 -3.64 -1.17
CA ILE A 60 15.94 -4.99 -1.62
C ILE A 60 17.22 -5.81 -1.82
N LYS A 61 17.51 -6.72 -0.88
CA LYS A 61 18.74 -7.52 -0.87
C LYS A 61 20.00 -6.64 -0.99
N LEU A 62 20.70 -6.68 -2.12
CA LEU A 62 21.92 -5.92 -2.42
C LEU A 62 21.65 -4.61 -3.18
N TRP A 63 20.39 -4.29 -3.45
CA TRP A 63 19.99 -3.19 -4.32
C TRP A 63 19.14 -2.16 -3.58
N TYR A 64 19.08 -0.95 -4.12
CA TYR A 64 18.20 0.12 -3.69
C TYR A 64 17.27 0.46 -4.85
N PHE A 65 15.97 0.35 -4.65
CA PHE A 65 14.97 0.60 -5.68
C PHE A 65 14.25 1.91 -5.39
N CYS A 66 14.23 2.82 -6.38
CA CYS A 66 13.44 4.04 -6.31
C CYS A 66 12.06 3.81 -6.92
N GLU A 67 11.02 3.94 -6.08
CA GLU A 67 9.64 3.78 -6.50
C GLU A 67 9.18 4.87 -7.48
N PHE A 68 9.67 6.10 -7.32
CA PHE A 68 9.25 7.24 -8.13
C PHE A 68 9.87 7.23 -9.53
N CYS A 69 11.10 6.76 -9.65
CA CYS A 69 11.82 6.70 -10.93
C CYS A 69 11.80 5.32 -11.56
N SER A 70 11.30 4.30 -10.85
CA SER A 70 11.33 2.91 -11.27
C SER A 70 12.73 2.45 -11.68
N ILE A 71 13.77 2.85 -10.94
CA ILE A 71 15.17 2.48 -11.20
C ILE A 71 15.79 1.72 -10.03
N VAL A 72 16.78 0.88 -10.36
CA VAL A 72 17.57 0.11 -9.39
C VAL A 72 18.98 0.68 -9.29
N LEU A 73 19.43 0.95 -8.07
CA LEU A 73 20.72 1.54 -7.73
C LEU A 73 21.53 0.53 -6.91
N LYS A 74 22.82 0.38 -7.23
CA LYS A 74 23.71 -0.63 -6.62
C LYS A 74 24.24 -0.24 -5.24
N THR A 75 24.34 1.05 -4.94
CA THR A 75 25.04 1.54 -3.75
C THR A 75 24.30 2.71 -3.12
N LYS A 76 24.46 2.87 -1.81
CA LYS A 76 23.90 4.01 -1.06
C LYS A 76 24.45 5.35 -1.54
N ALA A 77 25.68 5.39 -2.06
CA ALA A 77 26.23 6.59 -2.67
C ALA A 77 25.44 7.01 -3.92
N LYS A 78 25.07 6.06 -4.79
CA LYS A 78 24.22 6.33 -5.95
C LYS A 78 22.81 6.76 -5.55
N VAL A 79 22.27 6.23 -4.46
CA VAL A 79 21.00 6.73 -3.89
C VAL A 79 21.10 8.21 -3.53
N ARG A 80 22.14 8.60 -2.78
CA ARG A 80 22.32 10.01 -2.37
C ARG A 80 22.47 10.95 -3.56
N LEU A 81 23.14 10.52 -4.63
CA LEU A 81 23.22 11.30 -5.86
C LEU A 81 21.88 11.35 -6.60
N HIS A 82 21.17 10.22 -6.67
CA HIS A 82 19.89 10.11 -7.37
C HIS A 82 18.79 10.98 -6.75
N ILE A 83 18.66 11.00 -5.42
CA ILE A 83 17.57 11.74 -4.76
C ILE A 83 17.65 13.27 -4.97
N VAL A 84 18.83 13.79 -5.30
CA VAL A 84 19.04 15.22 -5.63
C VAL A 84 18.96 15.48 -7.14
N GLU A 85 18.79 14.46 -7.98
CA GLU A 85 18.59 14.65 -9.41
C GLU A 85 17.26 15.36 -9.66
N THR A 86 17.27 16.34 -10.57
CA THR A 86 16.08 17.10 -10.95
C THR A 86 14.95 16.19 -11.42
N GLN A 87 15.27 15.11 -12.14
CA GLN A 87 14.28 14.12 -12.58
C GLN A 87 13.64 13.37 -11.41
N HIS A 88 14.41 13.02 -10.37
CA HIS A 88 13.86 12.36 -9.18
C HIS A 88 12.91 13.30 -8.45
N VAL A 89 13.34 14.55 -8.22
CA VAL A 89 12.52 15.56 -7.56
C VAL A 89 11.23 15.81 -8.34
N ALA A 90 11.29 15.87 -9.68
CA ALA A 90 10.10 15.98 -10.54
C ALA A 90 9.17 14.76 -10.41
N ASN A 91 9.71 13.54 -10.52
CA ASN A 91 8.91 12.32 -10.43
C ASN A 91 8.27 12.13 -9.04
N LYS A 92 9.01 12.46 -7.98
CA LYS A 92 8.53 12.49 -6.60
C LYS A 92 7.37 13.47 -6.46
N LYS A 93 7.51 14.66 -7.03
CA LYS A 93 6.48 15.71 -7.02
C LYS A 93 5.18 15.28 -7.71
N VAL A 94 5.26 14.57 -8.83
CA VAL A 94 4.08 14.05 -9.55
C VAL A 94 3.25 13.08 -8.70
N GLN A 95 3.86 12.31 -7.79
CA GLN A 95 3.12 11.41 -6.90
C GLN A 95 2.24 12.13 -5.89
N PHE A 96 2.49 13.42 -5.65
CA PHE A 96 1.65 14.19 -4.74
C PHE A 96 0.29 14.45 -5.35
N ILE A 97 0.10 14.41 -6.67
CA ILE A 97 -1.22 14.67 -7.28
C ILE A 97 -1.86 13.35 -7.70
N LYS A 98 -3.08 13.13 -7.21
CA LYS A 98 -3.90 11.95 -7.51
C LYS A 98 -5.28 12.41 -7.95
N ARG A 99 -5.87 11.68 -8.90
CA ARG A 99 -7.25 11.91 -9.32
C ARG A 99 -8.17 10.92 -8.59
N TYR A 100 -9.16 11.45 -7.88
CA TYR A 100 -10.19 10.72 -7.15
C TYR A 100 -11.54 11.03 -7.81
N GLY A 101 -12.00 10.13 -8.68
CA GLY A 101 -13.14 10.39 -9.58
C GLY A 101 -12.86 11.55 -10.54
N ASN A 102 -13.68 12.60 -10.47
CA ASN A 102 -13.51 13.84 -11.25
C ASN A 102 -12.68 14.90 -10.54
N VAL A 103 -12.19 14.60 -9.33
CA VAL A 103 -11.54 15.57 -8.46
C VAL A 103 -10.04 15.30 -8.38
N LEU A 104 -9.24 16.35 -8.20
CA LEU A 104 -7.81 16.24 -7.98
C LEU A 104 -7.49 16.48 -6.50
N ILE A 105 -6.71 15.58 -5.91
CA ILE A 105 -6.20 15.68 -4.55
C ILE A 105 -4.69 15.72 -4.61
N ALA A 106 -4.11 16.69 -3.90
CA ALA A 106 -2.68 16.82 -3.78
C ALA A 106 -2.17 16.56 -2.36
N PHE A 107 -0.94 16.04 -2.24
CA PHE A 107 -0.29 15.60 -1.00
C PHE A 107 -1.12 14.61 -0.15
N ASP A 108 -2.09 13.93 -0.77
CA ASP A 108 -3.08 13.07 -0.12
C ASP A 108 -4.07 13.80 0.81
N ASP A 109 -4.04 15.14 0.86
CA ASP A 109 -4.87 15.90 1.80
C ASP A 109 -5.38 17.24 1.29
N VAL A 110 -5.05 17.73 0.08
CA VAL A 110 -5.49 19.05 -0.44
C VAL A 110 -6.37 18.89 -1.68
N HIS A 111 -7.62 19.36 -1.61
CA HIS A 111 -8.50 19.43 -2.78
C HIS A 111 -8.04 20.50 -3.76
N ILE A 112 -7.93 20.15 -5.05
CA ILE A 112 -7.69 21.08 -6.13
C ILE A 112 -8.95 21.15 -7.00
N ASP A 113 -9.49 22.35 -7.12
CA ASP A 113 -10.60 22.62 -8.02
C ASP A 113 -10.19 22.43 -9.50
N ASN A 114 -11.09 21.93 -10.34
CA ASN A 114 -10.76 21.65 -11.74
C ASN A 114 -10.49 22.92 -12.55
N GLU A 115 -11.17 24.04 -12.26
CA GLU A 115 -10.89 25.34 -12.88
C GLU A 115 -9.47 25.79 -12.49
N ALA A 116 -9.14 25.70 -11.20
CA ALA A 116 -7.80 26.02 -10.71
C ALA A 116 -6.71 25.11 -11.30
N TRP A 117 -7.02 23.84 -11.54
CA TRP A 117 -6.11 22.92 -12.20
C TRP A 117 -5.88 23.29 -13.66
N GLU A 118 -6.95 23.63 -14.37
CA GLU A 118 -6.92 24.08 -15.76
C GLU A 118 -6.42 25.52 -15.89
N GLY A 119 -6.14 26.23 -14.79
CA GLY A 119 -5.66 27.62 -14.85
C GLY A 119 -6.73 28.65 -15.21
N LEU A 120 -8.00 28.31 -15.00
CA LEU A 120 -9.15 29.19 -15.20
C LEU A 120 -9.40 29.97 -13.91
N CYS A 121 -9.31 31.29 -13.99
CA CYS A 121 -9.56 32.22 -12.89
C CYS A 121 -10.56 33.27 -13.36
N ASP A 122 -11.77 33.25 -12.78
CA ASP A 122 -12.91 34.06 -13.19
C ASP A 122 -13.25 33.88 -14.69
N SER A 123 -13.11 34.92 -15.50
CA SER A 123 -13.32 34.91 -16.96
C SER A 123 -12.01 34.94 -17.75
N THR A 124 -10.89 34.62 -17.10
CA THR A 124 -9.55 34.64 -17.68
C THR A 124 -8.85 33.30 -17.50
N CYS A 125 -8.11 32.85 -18.50
CA CYS A 125 -7.23 31.71 -18.37
C CYS A 125 -5.81 32.20 -18.13
N ILE A 126 -5.26 31.89 -16.96
CA ILE A 126 -3.91 32.27 -16.55
C ILE A 126 -2.85 31.59 -17.44
N LEU A 127 -3.12 30.39 -17.93
CA LEU A 127 -2.19 29.65 -18.81
C LEU A 127 -2.12 30.24 -20.22
N CYS A 128 -3.24 30.76 -20.72
CA CYS A 128 -3.35 31.35 -22.04
C CYS A 128 -3.15 32.86 -22.03
N ASN A 129 -3.26 33.47 -20.84
CA ASN A 129 -3.35 34.92 -20.64
C ASN A 129 -4.43 35.57 -21.53
N ASN A 130 -5.58 34.91 -21.67
CA ASN A 130 -6.69 35.35 -22.51
C ASN A 130 -8.01 35.29 -21.73
N GLU A 131 -8.89 36.24 -21.99
CA GLU A 131 -10.29 36.18 -21.58
C GLU A 131 -11.05 35.15 -22.44
N TYR A 132 -12.04 34.49 -21.85
CA TYR A 132 -12.95 33.59 -22.55
C TYR A 132 -14.40 33.88 -22.17
N GLU A 133 -15.32 33.67 -23.12
CA GLU A 133 -16.76 33.77 -22.89
C GLU A 133 -17.37 32.40 -22.54
N ASP A 134 -16.89 31.33 -23.19
CA ASP A 134 -17.30 29.94 -22.95
C ASP A 134 -16.10 29.09 -22.55
N VAL A 135 -16.11 28.63 -21.29
CA VAL A 135 -15.10 27.72 -20.72
C VAL A 135 -14.94 26.45 -21.57
N THR A 136 -16.03 25.92 -22.12
CA THR A 136 -16.05 24.67 -22.86
C THR A 136 -15.37 24.81 -24.22
N GLU A 137 -15.52 25.96 -24.87
CA GLU A 137 -14.81 26.25 -26.12
C GLU A 137 -13.33 26.51 -25.86
N HIS A 138 -13.02 27.27 -24.81
CA HIS A 138 -11.64 27.54 -24.41
C HIS A 138 -10.86 26.27 -24.05
N LEU A 139 -11.44 25.37 -23.25
CA LEU A 139 -10.81 24.09 -22.87
C LEU A 139 -10.60 23.13 -24.04
N LYS A 140 -11.24 23.36 -25.21
CA LYS A 140 -11.00 22.59 -26.44
C LYS A 140 -9.92 23.20 -27.33
N ASP A 141 -9.48 24.43 -27.03
CA ASP A 141 -8.45 25.10 -27.80
C ASP A 141 -7.13 24.31 -27.69
N PRO A 142 -6.54 23.86 -28.81
CA PRO A 142 -5.24 23.20 -28.80
C PRO A 142 -4.15 24.03 -28.12
N ILE A 143 -4.21 25.37 -28.17
CA ILE A 143 -3.25 26.26 -27.52
C ILE A 143 -3.34 26.12 -26.00
N HIS A 144 -4.55 26.07 -25.44
CA HIS A 144 -4.76 25.82 -24.02
C HIS A 144 -4.13 24.50 -23.59
N HIS A 145 -4.38 23.41 -24.31
CA HIS A 145 -3.80 22.10 -23.99
C HIS A 145 -2.26 22.09 -24.05
N ILE A 146 -1.67 22.78 -25.02
CA ILE A 146 -0.21 22.90 -25.13
C ILE A 146 0.34 23.66 -23.94
N ASN A 147 -0.22 24.84 -23.62
CA ASN A 147 0.22 25.66 -22.49
C ASN A 147 0.02 24.92 -21.15
N PHE A 148 -1.10 24.21 -21.00
CA PHE A 148 -1.38 23.37 -19.85
C PHE A 148 -0.34 22.25 -19.67
N MET A 149 -0.05 21.48 -20.72
CA MET A 149 0.95 20.41 -20.67
C MET A 149 2.37 20.92 -20.44
N GLN A 150 2.69 22.13 -20.92
CA GLN A 150 4.01 22.75 -20.76
C GLN A 150 4.16 23.50 -19.44
N SER A 151 3.06 23.81 -18.75
CA SER A 151 3.11 24.52 -17.49
C SER A 151 3.85 23.71 -16.42
N ASN A 152 4.89 24.30 -15.84
CA ASN A 152 5.71 23.63 -14.84
C ASN A 152 5.07 23.78 -13.46
N ILE A 153 4.56 22.68 -12.91
CA ILE A 153 3.96 22.67 -11.58
C ILE A 153 5.04 22.49 -10.53
N GLU A 154 5.08 23.43 -9.60
CA GLU A 154 6.01 23.48 -8.51
C GLU A 154 5.31 23.22 -7.17
N PHE A 155 6.10 22.68 -6.23
CA PHE A 155 5.63 22.31 -4.91
C PHE A 155 6.65 22.84 -3.91
N GLN A 156 6.18 23.65 -2.95
CA GLN A 156 7.01 24.24 -1.90
C GLN A 156 6.22 24.30 -0.59
N ASN A 157 6.75 23.72 0.50
CA ASN A 157 6.11 23.73 1.82
C ASN A 157 4.64 23.27 1.82
N LYS A 158 4.32 22.21 1.07
CA LYS A 158 2.94 21.72 0.83
C LYS A 158 2.02 22.68 0.07
N ASN A 159 2.55 23.75 -0.53
CA ASN A 159 1.82 24.60 -1.47
C ASN A 159 2.10 24.15 -2.90
N ILE A 160 1.16 24.45 -3.80
CA ILE A 160 1.19 24.01 -5.20
C ILE A 160 0.93 25.23 -6.05
N PHE A 161 1.84 25.47 -7.00
CA PHE A 161 1.75 26.62 -7.86
C PHE A 161 2.40 26.31 -9.21
N ARG A 162 2.21 27.20 -10.17
CA ARG A 162 2.96 27.20 -11.43
C ARG A 162 3.37 28.62 -11.75
N MET A 163 4.55 28.77 -12.35
CA MET A 163 4.99 30.08 -12.82
C MET A 163 4.18 30.50 -14.05
N VAL A 164 3.70 31.73 -14.05
CA VAL A 164 2.96 32.30 -15.19
C VAL A 164 3.94 33.06 -16.07
N ASP A 165 4.78 33.89 -15.45
CA ASP A 165 5.88 34.62 -16.08
C ASP A 165 7.05 34.80 -15.08
N GLU A 166 8.02 35.67 -15.40
CA GLU A 166 9.19 35.92 -14.54
C GLU A 166 8.87 36.68 -13.24
N THR A 167 7.68 37.27 -13.15
CA THR A 167 7.24 38.20 -12.10
C THR A 167 6.02 37.72 -11.32
N SER A 168 5.28 36.74 -11.85
CA SER A 168 4.03 36.26 -11.28
C SER A 168 3.88 34.74 -11.33
N PHE A 169 3.07 34.21 -10.42
CA PHE A 169 2.78 32.79 -10.31
C PHE A 169 1.29 32.57 -10.03
N HIS A 170 0.79 31.39 -10.38
CA HIS A 170 -0.58 30.97 -10.09
C HIS A 170 -0.57 30.03 -8.89
N CYS A 171 -1.18 30.47 -7.79
CA CYS A 171 -1.46 29.61 -6.65
C CYS A 171 -2.64 28.69 -6.99
N ILE A 172 -2.37 27.41 -7.22
CA ILE A 172 -3.41 26.44 -7.61
C ILE A 172 -4.40 26.20 -6.46
N THR A 173 -3.96 26.35 -5.20
CA THR A 173 -4.84 26.20 -4.03
C THR A 173 -5.83 27.35 -3.90
N CYS A 174 -5.37 28.59 -4.09
CA CYS A 174 -6.22 29.78 -4.00
C CYS A 174 -6.97 30.08 -5.30
N ASN A 175 -6.57 29.44 -6.39
CA ASN A 175 -6.93 29.80 -7.75
C ASN A 175 -6.73 31.30 -8.04
N SER A 176 -5.57 31.85 -7.66
CA SER A 176 -5.26 33.27 -7.86
C SER A 176 -3.87 33.45 -8.48
N GLN A 177 -3.73 34.46 -9.35
CA GLN A 177 -2.43 34.92 -9.85
C GLN A 177 -1.86 35.96 -8.91
N GLU A 178 -0.62 35.76 -8.49
CA GLU A 178 0.04 36.51 -7.44
C GLU A 178 1.42 36.97 -7.92
N ALA A 179 1.89 38.11 -7.42
CA ALA A 179 3.23 38.60 -7.70
C ALA A 179 4.27 37.84 -6.86
N LEU A 180 5.46 37.64 -7.41
CA LEU A 180 6.60 37.13 -6.64
C LEU A 180 7.03 38.10 -5.52
N PRO A 181 7.58 37.60 -4.40
CA PRO A 181 7.98 36.20 -4.15
C PRO A 181 6.83 35.31 -3.63
N VAL A 182 6.86 34.01 -3.95
CA VAL A 182 5.79 33.06 -3.58
C VAL A 182 5.47 32.99 -2.07
N ASN A 183 6.48 33.19 -1.22
CA ASN A 183 6.32 33.05 0.23
C ASN A 183 5.39 34.11 0.84
N THR A 184 5.33 35.33 0.28
CA THR A 184 4.47 36.38 0.86
C THR A 184 3.00 36.04 0.76
N HIS A 185 2.60 35.32 -0.29
CA HIS A 185 1.24 34.81 -0.44
C HIS A 185 1.00 33.61 0.48
N PHE A 186 1.93 32.64 0.52
CA PHE A 186 1.76 31.43 1.32
C PHE A 186 1.71 31.67 2.83
N ASP A 187 2.39 32.73 3.29
CA ASP A 187 2.36 33.14 4.70
C ASP A 187 1.13 34.02 5.04
N ALA A 188 0.31 34.40 4.05
CA ALA A 188 -0.88 35.19 4.28
C ALA A 188 -2.00 34.37 4.93
N SER A 189 -2.78 35.00 5.82
CA SER A 189 -3.90 34.34 6.50
C SER A 189 -4.93 33.79 5.51
N HIS A 190 -5.22 34.54 4.44
CA HIS A 190 -6.16 34.12 3.39
C HIS A 190 -5.75 32.79 2.74
N HIS A 191 -4.46 32.62 2.37
CA HIS A 191 -3.98 31.36 1.82
C HIS A 191 -4.12 30.21 2.82
N THR A 192 -3.80 30.46 4.10
CA THR A 192 -3.94 29.47 5.17
C THR A 192 -5.39 29.01 5.33
N ASP A 193 -6.35 29.93 5.29
CA ASP A 193 -7.79 29.64 5.41
C ASP A 193 -8.30 28.83 4.22
N VAL A 194 -7.94 29.23 3.00
CA VAL A 194 -8.31 28.50 1.77
C VAL A 194 -7.68 27.11 1.75
N TYR A 195 -6.41 26.99 2.14
CA TYR A 195 -5.71 25.72 2.25
C TYR A 195 -6.42 24.76 3.20
N LEU A 196 -6.78 25.22 4.41
CA LEU A 196 -7.51 24.41 5.39
C LEU A 196 -8.89 23.98 4.86
N LYS A 197 -9.59 24.87 4.15
CA LYS A 197 -10.86 24.54 3.49
C LYS A 197 -10.67 23.45 2.43
N CYS A 198 -9.65 23.55 1.59
CA CYS A 198 -9.30 22.51 0.62
C CYS A 198 -8.95 21.19 1.30
N GLN A 199 -8.33 21.21 2.48
CA GLN A 199 -8.09 19.99 3.24
C GLN A 199 -9.37 19.32 3.75
N MET A 200 -10.30 20.11 4.27
CA MET A 200 -11.61 19.60 4.71
C MET A 200 -12.41 19.01 3.55
N LEU A 201 -12.36 19.63 2.37
CA LEU A 201 -13.02 19.11 1.16
C LEU A 201 -12.41 17.79 0.68
N ALA A 202 -11.07 17.67 0.67
CA ALA A 202 -10.41 16.42 0.29
C ALA A 202 -10.78 15.29 1.25
N ALA A 203 -10.77 15.54 2.56
CA ALA A 203 -11.18 14.55 3.56
C ALA A 203 -12.62 14.08 3.32
N LYS A 204 -13.55 15.02 3.09
CA LYS A 204 -14.95 14.71 2.79
C LYS A 204 -15.11 13.87 1.51
N LEU A 205 -14.39 14.21 0.44
CA LEU A 205 -14.48 13.49 -0.83
C LEU A 205 -13.93 12.07 -0.76
N ILE A 206 -12.83 11.88 -0.02
CA ILE A 206 -12.28 10.54 0.23
C ILE A 206 -13.32 9.70 1.00
N GLU A 207 -13.99 10.29 1.99
CA GLU A 207 -15.10 9.63 2.70
C GLU A 207 -16.31 9.33 1.78
N ASP A 208 -16.71 10.29 0.94
CA ASP A 208 -17.85 10.16 0.01
C ASP A 208 -17.59 9.10 -1.06
N GLN A 209 -16.39 9.03 -1.64
CA GLN A 209 -16.07 8.03 -2.66
C GLN A 209 -16.05 6.61 -2.08
N ASN A 210 -15.45 6.46 -0.90
CA ASN A 210 -15.51 5.20 -0.15
C ASN A 210 -16.97 4.78 0.12
N SER A 211 -17.90 5.73 0.18
CA SER A 211 -19.34 5.49 0.37
C SER A 211 -20.12 5.29 -0.94
N ALA A 212 -19.74 5.95 -2.04
CA ALA A 212 -20.45 5.90 -3.33
C ALA A 212 -20.11 4.64 -4.15
N GLU A 213 -18.90 4.13 -4.02
CA GLU A 213 -18.53 2.82 -4.58
C GLU A 213 -19.42 1.71 -3.98
N GLU A 214 -19.87 1.87 -2.72
CA GLU A 214 -20.86 0.98 -2.08
C GLU A 214 -22.30 1.12 -2.63
N ILE A 215 -22.64 2.21 -3.34
CA ILE A 215 -23.99 2.43 -3.89
C ILE A 215 -24.07 2.00 -5.37
N SER A 216 -22.99 2.21 -6.12
CA SER A 216 -22.84 1.78 -7.52
C SER A 216 -23.00 0.26 -7.68
N ALA A 217 -22.44 -0.52 -6.74
CA ALA A 217 -22.62 -1.97 -6.69
C ALA A 217 -24.10 -2.39 -6.59
N LYS A 218 -24.91 -1.66 -5.80
CA LYS A 218 -26.34 -1.95 -5.56
C LYS A 218 -27.26 -1.68 -6.75
N LYS A 219 -26.94 -0.71 -7.62
CA LYS A 219 -27.84 -0.35 -8.75
C LYS A 219 -27.80 -1.35 -9.91
N ASN A 220 -26.68 -2.05 -10.10
CA ASN A 220 -26.58 -3.12 -11.09
C ASN A 220 -27.46 -4.33 -10.73
N GLU A 221 -27.85 -4.49 -9.46
CA GLU A 221 -28.72 -5.56 -8.97
C GLU A 221 -30.21 -5.31 -9.27
N VAL A 222 -30.65 -4.05 -9.33
CA VAL A 222 -32.06 -3.70 -9.54
C VAL A 222 -32.44 -3.74 -11.03
N GLN A 223 -31.48 -3.51 -11.94
CA GLN A 223 -31.74 -3.56 -13.39
C GLN A 223 -31.80 -4.99 -13.95
N GLN A 224 -31.31 -6.01 -13.23
CA GLN A 224 -31.49 -7.43 -13.62
C GLN A 224 -32.84 -8.05 -13.19
N LYS A 225 -33.69 -7.34 -12.44
CA LYS A 225 -34.94 -7.89 -11.85
C LYS A 225 -36.26 -7.35 -12.40
N ILE A 226 -36.27 -6.54 -13.47
CA ILE A 226 -37.52 -6.13 -14.13
C ILE A 226 -37.67 -6.84 -15.49
N GLY A 227 -38.00 -8.13 -15.45
CA GLY A 227 -38.63 -8.86 -16.55
C GLY A 227 -40.15 -8.84 -16.37
N ILE A 228 -40.85 -8.25 -17.34
CA ILE A 228 -42.32 -8.17 -17.39
C ILE A 228 -42.91 -9.59 -17.54
N PRO A 229 -43.97 -9.98 -16.81
CA PRO A 229 -44.52 -11.34 -16.88
C PRO A 229 -45.25 -11.61 -18.20
N GLU A 230 -44.80 -12.63 -18.92
CA GLU A 230 -45.43 -13.18 -20.11
C GLU A 230 -46.60 -14.10 -19.72
N LEU A 231 -47.82 -13.71 -20.09
CA LEU A 231 -49.06 -14.46 -19.87
C LEU A 231 -49.35 -15.34 -21.09
N ALA A 232 -49.32 -16.65 -20.85
CA ALA A 232 -49.52 -17.68 -21.85
C ALA A 232 -50.93 -17.69 -22.46
N SER A 233 -51.01 -17.90 -23.78
CA SER A 233 -52.13 -18.59 -24.40
C SER A 233 -51.67 -19.45 -25.58
N LYS A 234 -52.02 -20.73 -25.45
CA LYS A 234 -51.89 -21.83 -26.44
C LYS A 234 -52.51 -21.44 -27.78
N GLU A 235 -51.95 -21.92 -28.89
CA GLU A 235 -52.70 -22.72 -29.87
C GLU A 235 -51.81 -23.46 -30.88
N LYS A 236 -52.40 -24.52 -31.43
CA LYS A 236 -51.79 -25.64 -32.16
C LYS A 236 -51.56 -25.31 -33.64
N SER A 237 -50.59 -25.98 -34.26
CA SER A 237 -50.82 -27.10 -35.20
C SER A 237 -49.82 -27.16 -36.36
N ASN A 238 -49.45 -28.42 -36.70
CA ASN A 238 -49.27 -28.95 -38.04
C ASN A 238 -48.12 -28.40 -38.93
N GLN A 239 -47.05 -29.18 -39.12
CA GLN A 239 -46.97 -30.16 -40.22
C GLN A 239 -45.67 -30.97 -40.21
N LYS A 240 -45.78 -32.15 -40.82
CA LYS A 240 -44.85 -33.28 -40.94
C LYS A 240 -43.79 -33.07 -42.04
N PRO A 241 -42.76 -33.94 -42.12
CA PRO A 241 -41.50 -33.77 -42.84
C PRO A 241 -41.52 -34.35 -44.25
N LEU A 242 -40.53 -34.01 -45.08
CA LEU A 242 -40.05 -34.94 -46.11
C LEU A 242 -38.60 -34.67 -46.52
N ASP A 243 -38.02 -35.79 -46.93
CA ASP A 243 -36.65 -36.16 -47.25
C ASP A 243 -36.20 -35.79 -48.68
N ILE A 244 -34.87 -35.71 -48.84
CA ILE A 244 -34.04 -36.28 -49.93
C ILE A 244 -33.86 -35.54 -51.29
N GLN A 245 -32.55 -35.48 -51.63
CA GLN A 245 -31.84 -35.51 -52.94
C GLN A 245 -31.56 -34.24 -53.79
N THR A 246 -30.25 -34.01 -53.89
CA THR A 246 -29.41 -33.77 -55.09
C THR A 246 -30.06 -33.29 -56.39
N ASP A 247 -29.52 -32.20 -56.95
CA ASP A 247 -28.83 -32.25 -58.25
C ASP A 247 -28.07 -30.94 -58.57
N LEU A 248 -26.85 -31.08 -59.09
CA LEU A 248 -26.10 -30.07 -59.85
C LEU A 248 -26.76 -29.95 -61.25
N PRO A 249 -26.77 -28.80 -61.97
CA PRO A 249 -25.52 -28.24 -62.48
C PRO A 249 -25.47 -26.72 -62.85
N LYS A 250 -24.22 -26.23 -62.90
CA LYS A 250 -23.64 -25.33 -63.93
C LYS A 250 -24.28 -23.96 -64.27
N MET A 251 -23.39 -22.97 -64.16
CA MET A 251 -22.99 -21.96 -65.15
C MET A 251 -23.38 -20.48 -64.92
N GLN A 252 -22.28 -19.72 -64.74
CA GLN A 252 -21.89 -18.53 -65.50
C GLN A 252 -22.15 -17.13 -64.92
N ASN A 253 -21.02 -16.42 -64.92
CA ASN A 253 -20.78 -14.99 -65.08
C ASN A 253 -20.92 -14.14 -63.82
N LYS A 254 -19.82 -13.56 -63.29
CA LYS A 254 -18.86 -12.58 -63.85
C LYS A 254 -19.17 -11.26 -63.13
N VAL A 255 -18.22 -10.78 -62.34
CA VAL A 255 -17.63 -9.43 -62.42
C VAL A 255 -16.77 -9.24 -61.16
N GLU A 256 -15.48 -9.08 -61.43
CA GLU A 256 -14.42 -8.67 -60.53
C GLU A 256 -14.64 -7.24 -60.04
N ILE A 257 -14.28 -6.92 -58.79
CA ILE A 257 -13.46 -5.72 -58.49
C ILE A 257 -12.52 -6.07 -57.33
N ASN A 258 -11.22 -6.13 -57.65
CA ASN A 258 -10.08 -6.15 -56.74
C ASN A 258 -9.74 -4.72 -56.27
N PHE A 259 -9.26 -4.57 -55.04
CA PHE A 259 -8.10 -3.71 -54.76
C PHE A 259 -7.32 -4.24 -53.53
N PRO A 260 -6.01 -4.52 -53.67
CA PRO A 260 -5.13 -4.85 -52.55
C PRO A 260 -4.35 -3.63 -52.05
N ILE A 261 -4.14 -3.60 -50.74
CA ILE A 261 -3.17 -2.74 -50.05
C ILE A 261 -1.84 -3.51 -49.96
N PRO A 262 -0.69 -2.94 -50.37
CA PRO A 262 0.61 -3.45 -49.95
C PRO A 262 1.34 -2.50 -49.00
N LEU A 263 1.93 -3.09 -47.95
CA LEU A 263 2.98 -2.49 -47.13
C LEU A 263 4.23 -2.16 -47.99
N PRO A 264 5.02 -1.14 -47.62
CA PRO A 264 6.37 -0.99 -48.12
C PRO A 264 7.42 -1.51 -47.13
N GLN A 265 8.37 -2.30 -47.64
CA GLN A 265 9.68 -2.52 -47.05
C GLN A 265 10.75 -1.73 -47.81
N SER A 266 11.72 -1.23 -47.04
CA SER A 266 13.15 -0.98 -47.31
C SER A 266 13.69 -0.95 -48.75
N LYS A 267 14.55 0.04 -49.05
CA LYS A 267 16.01 -0.14 -49.22
C LYS A 267 16.73 1.14 -49.69
N ASN A 268 17.99 1.22 -49.25
CA ASN A 268 19.17 1.92 -49.80
C ASN A 268 19.11 2.36 -51.27
N THR A 269 19.75 3.48 -51.62
CA THR A 269 21.14 3.55 -52.17
C THR A 269 21.56 4.99 -52.53
N ASN A 270 22.79 5.34 -52.14
CA ASN A 270 23.87 6.09 -52.82
C ASN A 270 23.65 7.25 -53.83
N GLU A 271 24.70 8.09 -53.87
CA GLU A 271 25.13 9.08 -54.90
C GLU A 271 24.50 10.49 -54.77
N SER A 272 25.20 11.62 -54.95
CA SER A 272 26.54 11.90 -55.49
C SER A 272 27.00 13.33 -55.11
N ILE A 273 28.30 13.52 -55.31
CA ILE A 273 29.16 14.71 -55.22
C ILE A 273 28.70 15.89 -56.12
N MET A 274 29.01 17.15 -55.74
CA MET A 274 29.68 18.23 -56.53
C MET A 274 29.52 19.61 -55.82
N ILE A 275 30.59 20.22 -55.27
CA ILE A 275 31.46 21.32 -55.78
C ILE A 275 30.90 22.76 -55.68
N GLY A 276 31.69 23.62 -54.99
CA GLY A 276 31.99 25.04 -55.33
C GLY A 276 30.95 26.09 -54.91
N GLU A 277 31.25 27.34 -54.53
CA GLU A 277 32.44 28.17 -54.39
C GLU A 277 32.06 29.42 -53.54
N LYS A 278 33.06 29.98 -52.84
CA LYS A 278 33.36 31.40 -52.51
C LYS A 278 32.24 32.45 -52.35
N SER A 279 32.35 33.26 -51.30
CA SER A 279 32.43 34.74 -51.42
C SER A 279 32.83 35.40 -50.10
N ASP A 280 33.60 36.48 -50.23
CA ASP A 280 34.41 37.21 -49.26
C ASP A 280 33.69 38.33 -48.46
N CYS A 281 34.29 38.67 -47.30
CA CYS A 281 34.52 40.04 -46.74
C CYS A 281 33.29 40.91 -46.32
N VAL A 282 33.30 41.89 -45.39
CA VAL A 282 34.30 42.74 -44.68
C VAL A 282 33.74 43.13 -43.29
N GLU A 283 34.65 43.51 -42.38
CA GLU A 283 34.51 44.22 -41.10
C GLU A 283 33.64 45.50 -41.11
N GLU A 284 33.08 45.87 -39.95
CA GLU A 284 33.12 47.29 -39.51
C GLU A 284 33.06 47.44 -37.98
N ILE A 285 33.95 48.31 -37.49
CA ILE A 285 34.18 48.72 -36.10
C ILE A 285 33.35 49.97 -35.82
N VAL A 286 32.61 50.03 -34.72
CA VAL A 286 32.28 51.32 -34.06
C VAL A 286 32.32 51.16 -32.54
N ASN A 287 33.27 51.88 -31.93
CA ASN A 287 33.37 52.14 -30.50
C ASN A 287 32.24 53.06 -30.02
N ASN A 288 31.76 52.89 -28.78
CA ASN A 288 31.51 54.03 -27.90
C ASN A 288 31.52 53.61 -26.42
N ALA A 289 32.31 54.35 -25.66
CA ALA A 289 32.49 54.25 -24.22
C ALA A 289 31.35 54.94 -23.47
N VAL A 290 30.91 54.36 -22.35
CA VAL A 290 30.18 55.06 -21.29
C VAL A 290 30.69 54.56 -19.93
N GLU A 291 30.78 55.51 -19.02
CA GLU A 291 31.53 55.61 -17.78
C GLU A 291 31.22 54.53 -16.74
N THR A 292 32.27 53.99 -16.12
CA THR A 292 32.22 53.19 -14.89
C THR A 292 32.27 54.10 -13.68
N SER A 293 31.20 54.15 -12.89
CA SER A 293 31.22 54.65 -11.51
C SER A 293 31.62 53.53 -10.55
N ASP A 294 32.68 53.77 -9.79
CA ASP A 294 33.20 52.87 -8.75
C ASP A 294 32.15 52.55 -7.68
N TYR A 295 31.85 51.25 -7.54
CA TYR A 295 31.32 50.68 -6.31
C TYR A 295 32.07 49.38 -6.02
N THR A 296 33.05 49.46 -5.13
CA THR A 296 33.74 48.29 -4.57
C THR A 296 32.77 47.56 -3.63
N ILE A 297 32.17 46.48 -4.12
CA ILE A 297 31.57 45.46 -3.27
C ILE A 297 32.63 44.37 -3.09
N GLU A 298 33.14 44.24 -1.86
CA GLU A 298 33.96 43.11 -1.43
C GLU A 298 33.11 41.82 -1.50
N ASN A 299 33.11 41.17 -2.67
CA ASN A 299 32.61 39.82 -2.81
C ASN A 299 33.61 38.86 -2.16
N THR A 300 33.22 38.26 -1.03
CA THR A 300 33.89 37.06 -0.49
C THR A 300 33.70 35.90 -1.46
N VAL A 301 34.68 35.70 -2.35
CA VAL A 301 34.77 34.51 -3.21
C VAL A 301 34.96 33.30 -2.29
N TYR A 302 33.88 32.56 -2.04
CA TYR A 302 33.92 31.33 -1.26
C TYR A 302 34.73 30.26 -2.01
N ASN A 303 35.64 29.60 -1.31
CA ASN A 303 36.72 28.82 -1.90
C ASN A 303 36.23 27.39 -2.23
N ILE A 304 35.78 27.16 -3.47
CA ILE A 304 35.33 25.85 -4.02
C ILE A 304 36.30 24.70 -3.69
N LYS A 305 37.59 25.00 -3.47
CA LYS A 305 38.60 24.03 -3.08
C LYS A 305 38.31 23.32 -1.74
N GLU A 306 37.70 24.00 -0.78
CA GLU A 306 37.48 23.45 0.57
C GLU A 306 36.42 22.33 0.56
N ASP A 307 35.36 22.46 -0.24
CA ASP A 307 34.32 21.43 -0.35
C ASP A 307 34.79 20.20 -1.15
N GLU A 308 35.60 20.40 -2.19
CA GLU A 308 36.20 19.28 -2.93
C GLU A 308 37.17 18.48 -2.05
N GLU A 309 37.97 19.17 -1.25
CA GLU A 309 38.89 18.57 -0.29
C GLU A 309 38.11 17.81 0.80
N MET A 310 36.99 18.37 1.29
CA MET A 310 36.12 17.70 2.25
C MET A 310 35.53 16.40 1.70
N ILE A 311 35.00 16.39 0.47
CA ILE A 311 34.43 15.19 -0.16
C ILE A 311 35.51 14.11 -0.34
N CYS A 312 36.69 14.51 -0.83
CA CYS A 312 37.82 13.60 -1.01
C CYS A 312 38.30 13.03 0.34
N ASN A 313 38.38 13.85 1.39
CA ASN A 313 38.77 13.42 2.73
C ASN A 313 37.76 12.46 3.37
N VAL A 314 36.46 12.73 3.25
CA VAL A 314 35.39 11.85 3.80
C VAL A 314 35.39 10.48 3.13
N LEU A 315 35.79 10.40 1.86
CA LEU A 315 35.80 9.16 1.09
C LEU A 315 37.17 8.48 1.03
N ASP A 316 38.16 8.99 1.76
CA ASP A 316 39.57 8.57 1.69
C ASP A 316 40.04 8.42 0.23
N ALA A 317 39.74 9.44 -0.57
CA ALA A 317 39.97 9.49 -1.99
C ALA A 317 40.98 10.60 -2.31
N ASN A 318 41.90 10.34 -3.24
CA ASN A 318 42.81 11.35 -3.77
C ASN A 318 42.41 11.64 -5.22
N ASN A 319 42.01 12.89 -5.52
CA ASN A 319 41.45 13.29 -6.81
C ASN A 319 40.31 12.36 -7.27
N TYR A 320 39.36 12.08 -6.36
CA TYR A 320 38.23 11.17 -6.61
C TYR A 320 38.60 9.71 -6.92
N ILE A 321 39.86 9.31 -6.75
CA ILE A 321 40.30 7.92 -6.85
C ILE A 321 40.44 7.32 -5.45
N THR A 322 39.71 6.24 -5.19
CA THR A 322 39.80 5.47 -3.93
C THR A 322 40.08 3.99 -4.22
N LYS A 323 40.13 3.14 -3.20
CA LYS A 323 40.22 1.68 -3.33
C LYS A 323 38.87 1.05 -2.99
N ASN A 324 38.41 0.10 -3.81
CA ASN A 324 37.24 -0.71 -3.47
C ASN A 324 37.60 -1.79 -2.42
N GLU A 325 36.61 -2.58 -2.00
CA GLU A 325 36.78 -3.66 -1.01
C GLU A 325 37.83 -4.73 -1.41
N LYS A 326 38.11 -4.86 -2.71
CA LYS A 326 39.12 -5.79 -3.26
C LYS A 326 40.51 -5.16 -3.38
N GLY A 327 40.66 -3.91 -2.96
CA GLY A 327 41.91 -3.13 -3.06
C GLY A 327 42.18 -2.54 -4.44
N SER A 328 41.31 -2.78 -5.44
CA SER A 328 41.44 -2.20 -6.79
C SER A 328 41.12 -0.71 -6.77
N LYS A 329 41.83 0.05 -7.61
CA LYS A 329 41.64 1.50 -7.73
C LYS A 329 40.37 1.79 -8.51
N TRP A 330 39.59 2.74 -8.02
CA TRP A 330 38.26 3.05 -8.54
C TRP A 330 38.05 4.56 -8.52
N CYS A 331 37.61 5.11 -9.67
CA CYS A 331 37.22 6.51 -9.77
C CYS A 331 35.76 6.68 -9.39
N ILE A 332 35.51 7.47 -8.36
CA ILE A 332 34.16 7.73 -7.82
C ILE A 332 33.31 8.51 -8.82
N LEU A 333 33.92 9.41 -9.61
CA LEU A 333 33.22 10.24 -10.59
C LEU A 333 32.73 9.44 -11.80
N CYS A 334 33.56 8.53 -12.32
CA CYS A 334 33.29 7.79 -13.55
C CYS A 334 32.78 6.36 -13.31
N ASP A 335 32.74 5.92 -12.05
CA ASP A 335 32.42 4.54 -11.66
C ASP A 335 33.27 3.47 -12.37
N TRP A 336 34.54 3.79 -12.65
CA TRP A 336 35.43 2.93 -13.42
C TRP A 336 36.52 2.34 -12.50
N VAL A 337 36.60 1.01 -12.48
CA VAL A 337 37.68 0.27 -11.81
C VAL A 337 38.83 0.14 -12.78
N MET A 338 40.02 0.54 -12.38
CA MET A 338 41.19 0.61 -13.24
C MET A 338 42.42 0.03 -12.54
N ASP A 339 43.39 -0.41 -13.34
CA ASP A 339 44.69 -0.81 -12.84
C ASP A 339 45.51 0.40 -12.42
N SER A 340 46.53 0.19 -11.57
CA SER A 340 47.31 1.28 -11.02
C SER A 340 48.09 2.08 -12.07
N LEU A 341 48.35 1.48 -13.25
CA LEU A 341 49.03 2.13 -14.37
C LEU A 341 48.12 3.09 -15.14
N ASP A 342 46.80 2.85 -15.12
CA ASP A 342 45.83 3.57 -15.95
C ASP A 342 45.26 4.82 -15.25
N ILE A 343 45.62 5.04 -13.97
CA ILE A 343 45.07 6.16 -13.17
C ILE A 343 45.35 7.50 -13.85
N TYR A 344 46.59 7.71 -14.32
CA TYR A 344 46.97 8.97 -14.94
C TYR A 344 46.27 9.18 -16.29
N GLU A 345 46.20 8.14 -17.12
CA GLU A 345 45.50 8.18 -18.41
C GLU A 345 44.00 8.43 -18.21
N HIS A 346 43.40 7.80 -17.20
CA HIS A 346 42.02 8.05 -16.84
C HIS A 346 41.78 9.49 -16.40
N MET A 347 42.58 10.01 -15.46
CA MET A 347 42.41 11.36 -14.90
C MET A 347 42.59 12.45 -15.95
N THR A 348 43.41 12.19 -16.97
CA THR A 348 43.63 13.11 -18.10
C THR A 348 42.69 12.84 -19.27
N SER A 349 41.89 11.76 -19.23
CA SER A 349 40.94 11.44 -20.28
C SER A 349 39.86 12.50 -20.40
N VAL A 350 39.46 12.78 -21.64
CA VAL A 350 38.38 13.73 -21.98
C VAL A 350 37.08 13.41 -21.21
N HIS A 351 36.81 12.12 -21.01
CA HIS A 351 35.66 11.65 -20.25
C HIS A 351 35.71 12.10 -18.78
N HIS A 352 36.83 11.84 -18.08
CA HIS A 352 36.99 12.22 -16.68
C HIS A 352 36.93 13.73 -16.50
N THR A 353 37.63 14.49 -17.36
CA THR A 353 37.64 15.96 -17.29
C THR A 353 36.25 16.56 -17.48
N ASN A 354 35.43 15.98 -18.38
CA ASN A 354 34.06 16.45 -18.60
C ASN A 354 33.15 16.15 -17.41
N ILE A 355 33.24 14.96 -16.82
CA ILE A 355 32.45 14.63 -15.62
C ILE A 355 32.88 15.49 -14.43
N LEU A 356 34.19 15.70 -14.24
CA LEU A 356 34.70 16.57 -13.18
C LEU A 356 34.21 18.02 -13.35
N LYS A 357 34.20 18.54 -14.59
CA LYS A 357 33.65 19.88 -14.88
C LYS A 357 32.16 19.98 -14.51
N LEU A 358 31.36 18.98 -14.89
CA LEU A 358 29.93 18.94 -14.53
C LEU A 358 29.72 18.84 -13.02
N HIS A 359 30.55 18.09 -12.31
CA HIS A 359 30.50 17.98 -10.86
C HIS A 359 30.79 19.33 -10.17
N LYS A 360 31.86 20.03 -10.59
CA LYS A 360 32.19 21.38 -10.10
C LYS A 360 31.05 22.37 -10.28
N MET A 361 30.44 22.39 -11.47
CA MET A 361 29.29 23.25 -11.75
C MET A 361 28.08 22.94 -10.85
N ARG A 362 27.89 21.68 -10.42
CA ARG A 362 26.81 21.31 -9.48
C ARG A 362 27.10 21.80 -8.06
N ILE A 363 28.35 21.66 -7.58
CA ILE A 363 28.75 22.16 -6.26
C ILE A 363 28.56 23.67 -6.19
N GLU A 364 29.02 24.40 -7.21
CA GLU A 364 28.84 25.86 -7.31
C GLU A 364 27.36 26.26 -7.23
N LYS A 365 26.48 25.56 -7.96
CA LYS A 365 25.03 25.82 -7.91
C LYS A 365 24.42 25.56 -6.53
N SER A 366 24.79 24.44 -5.89
CA SER A 366 24.29 24.09 -4.55
C SER A 366 24.72 25.13 -3.49
N ASN A 367 25.96 25.60 -3.55
CA ASN A 367 26.49 26.60 -2.62
C ASN A 367 25.80 27.96 -2.78
N ASN A 368 25.54 28.37 -4.03
CA ASN A 368 24.80 29.59 -4.32
C ASN A 368 23.35 29.54 -3.81
N GLN A 369 22.76 28.34 -3.74
CA GLN A 369 21.40 28.14 -3.23
C GLN A 369 21.36 28.14 -1.68
N GLY A 370 22.41 27.63 -1.02
CA GLY A 370 22.56 27.68 0.44
C GLY A 370 22.76 29.10 0.99
N ASN A 371 23.49 29.96 0.29
CA ASN A 371 23.73 31.34 0.74
C ASN A 371 22.49 32.24 0.66
N LYS A 372 21.59 32.00 -0.30
CA LYS A 372 20.29 32.69 -0.36
C LYS A 372 19.41 32.39 0.88
N ASN A 373 19.59 31.22 1.49
CA ASN A 373 18.81 30.80 2.66
C ASN A 373 19.42 31.25 3.99
N LYS A 374 20.71 31.61 4.06
CA LYS A 374 21.34 32.15 5.28
C LYS A 374 21.09 33.65 5.45
N ALA A 375 21.02 34.41 4.36
CA ALA A 375 20.74 35.85 4.40
C ALA A 375 19.33 36.18 4.95
N SER A 376 18.38 35.24 4.90
CA SER A 376 17.02 35.44 5.44
C SER A 376 16.89 35.15 6.95
N VAL A 377 17.86 34.47 7.56
CA VAL A 377 17.78 34.05 8.98
C VAL A 377 18.31 35.12 9.94
N GLU A 378 19.20 36.01 9.51
CA GLU A 378 19.78 37.05 10.37
C GLU A 378 18.84 38.25 10.63
N GLN A 379 17.70 38.37 9.94
CA GLN A 379 16.74 39.47 10.16
C GLN A 379 15.71 39.23 11.30
N HIS A 380 15.64 38.04 11.91
CA HIS A 380 14.60 37.73 12.91
C HIS A 380 15.06 37.71 14.38
N GLN A 381 16.23 38.25 14.70
CA GLN A 381 16.80 38.20 16.06
C GLN A 381 16.56 39.45 16.92
N TYR A 382 15.40 40.11 16.82
CA TYR A 382 14.92 41.05 17.83
C TYR A 382 13.40 40.99 17.92
N LEU A 383 12.86 40.31 18.93
CA LEU A 383 11.60 40.63 19.65
C LEU A 383 11.37 39.56 20.74
N LYS A 384 11.21 39.98 22.00
CA LYS A 384 10.88 39.14 23.17
C LYS A 384 9.36 38.92 23.28
N PRO A 385 8.89 37.78 23.81
CA PRO A 385 7.47 37.51 23.95
C PRO A 385 6.92 37.93 25.33
N SER A 386 5.77 38.62 25.34
CA SER A 386 4.87 38.69 26.49
C SER A 386 3.41 38.71 26.03
N ASN A 387 2.60 37.83 26.64
CA ASN A 387 1.14 37.79 26.73
C ASN A 387 0.35 37.27 25.52
N ILE A 388 0.00 35.98 25.56
CA ILE A 388 -1.11 35.37 24.83
C ILE A 388 -1.93 34.56 25.84
N GLU A 389 -2.94 35.17 26.44
CA GLU A 389 -3.93 34.43 27.26
C GLU A 389 -5.28 35.17 27.40
N THR A 390 -5.76 35.82 26.35
CA THR A 390 -7.12 36.45 26.33
C THR A 390 -7.80 36.48 24.95
N GLY A 391 -7.48 35.55 24.04
CA GLY A 391 -7.94 35.61 22.64
C GLY A 391 -9.16 34.78 22.24
N ILE A 392 -9.74 33.97 23.13
CA ILE A 392 -10.71 32.92 22.72
C ILE A 392 -12.18 33.30 22.98
N GLU A 393 -12.48 34.32 23.78
CA GLU A 393 -13.88 34.65 24.14
C GLU A 393 -14.58 35.62 23.16
N ASN A 394 -13.87 36.29 22.25
CA ASN A 394 -14.46 37.32 21.37
C ASN A 394 -15.03 36.82 20.03
N ILE A 395 -14.86 35.54 19.67
CA ILE A 395 -15.31 35.01 18.36
C ILE A 395 -16.80 34.61 18.39
N GLN A 396 -17.37 34.39 19.58
CA GLN A 396 -18.73 33.89 19.74
C GLN A 396 -19.80 35.00 19.68
N GLU A 397 -19.43 36.27 19.93
CA GLU A 397 -20.34 37.42 19.89
C GLU A 397 -20.53 38.02 18.47
N GLU A 398 -19.65 37.71 17.52
CA GLU A 398 -19.70 38.28 16.16
C GLU A 398 -20.59 37.48 15.20
N PHE A 399 -20.85 36.20 15.51
CA PHE A 399 -21.72 35.33 14.70
C PHE A 399 -23.23 35.59 14.88
N GLU A 400 -23.68 36.11 16.03
CA GLU A 400 -25.10 36.38 16.29
C GLU A 400 -25.60 37.70 15.63
N LYS A 401 -24.71 38.54 15.10
CA LYS A 401 -25.09 39.82 14.46
C LYS A 401 -25.35 39.76 12.96
N ILE A 402 -25.06 38.64 12.30
CA ILE A 402 -25.14 38.54 10.83
C ILE A 402 -26.49 37.94 10.35
N GLU A 403 -27.32 37.40 11.26
CA GLU A 403 -28.57 36.73 10.89
C GLU A 403 -29.79 37.65 10.66
N ASN A 404 -29.64 38.97 10.84
CA ASN A 404 -30.73 39.93 10.64
C ASN A 404 -30.38 40.97 9.58
N GLU A 405 -30.38 40.60 8.30
CA GLU A 405 -30.71 41.49 7.15
C GLU A 405 -30.56 40.76 5.80
N VAL A 406 -31.65 40.20 5.26
CA VAL A 406 -31.79 39.93 3.82
C VAL A 406 -33.17 40.41 3.35
N PRO A 407 -33.27 41.27 2.32
CA PRO A 407 -34.54 41.77 1.82
C PRO A 407 -35.20 40.82 0.82
N GLN A 408 -36.51 40.66 0.98
CA GLN A 408 -37.42 39.98 0.06
C GLN A 408 -37.50 40.69 -1.30
N GLN A 409 -37.38 39.94 -2.40
CA GLN A 409 -37.96 40.34 -3.68
C GLN A 409 -38.77 39.21 -4.31
N ASN A 410 -40.02 39.55 -4.61
CA ASN A 410 -41.00 38.79 -5.36
C ASN A 410 -40.73 38.90 -6.87
N SER A 411 -40.96 37.83 -7.64
CA SER A 411 -41.56 37.96 -8.97
C SER A 411 -42.27 36.69 -9.42
N THR A 412 -43.56 36.86 -9.60
CA THR A 412 -44.55 36.00 -10.26
C THR A 412 -44.32 35.95 -11.78
N LEU A 413 -44.43 34.79 -12.42
CA LEU A 413 -45.00 34.67 -13.78
C LEU A 413 -45.40 33.23 -14.12
N ASN A 414 -46.59 33.13 -14.71
CA ASN A 414 -47.39 31.95 -14.98
C ASN A 414 -47.25 31.44 -16.43
N SER A 415 -47.57 30.15 -16.61
CA SER A 415 -48.41 29.52 -17.67
C SER A 415 -47.87 29.12 -19.05
N GLY A 416 -48.26 27.88 -19.44
CA GLY A 416 -48.44 27.36 -20.82
C GLY A 416 -47.60 26.11 -21.13
N LEU A 417 -48.02 24.86 -20.86
CA LEU A 417 -49.05 23.99 -21.44
C LEU A 417 -48.75 23.41 -22.86
N ASP A 418 -48.52 22.08 -22.87
CA ASP A 418 -48.76 21.00 -23.86
C ASP A 418 -48.26 21.05 -25.32
N LEU A 419 -47.50 20.01 -25.76
CA LEU A 419 -48.01 18.87 -26.57
C LEU A 419 -46.89 17.92 -27.08
N LEU A 420 -47.11 16.61 -26.86
CA LEU A 420 -46.84 15.43 -27.73
C LEU A 420 -45.44 15.17 -28.34
N ASN A 421 -44.76 14.08 -27.94
CA ASN A 421 -44.80 12.79 -28.67
C ASN A 421 -43.94 11.67 -28.03
N LYS A 422 -44.45 10.44 -28.13
CA LYS A 422 -43.86 9.16 -27.70
C LYS A 422 -42.86 8.61 -28.75
N PRO A 423 -42.03 7.60 -28.38
CA PRO A 423 -40.82 7.23 -29.10
C PRO A 423 -41.00 6.05 -30.07
N GLU A 424 -40.20 6.03 -31.15
CA GLU A 424 -40.00 4.86 -32.01
C GLU A 424 -38.68 4.15 -31.71
N LYS A 425 -38.78 2.82 -31.63
CA LYS A 425 -37.69 1.83 -31.57
C LYS A 425 -37.10 1.62 -32.97
N ASN A 426 -35.80 1.29 -33.04
CA ASN A 426 -35.15 0.34 -33.97
C ASN A 426 -33.66 0.26 -33.59
N SER A 427 -33.17 -0.82 -32.95
CA SER A 427 -32.65 -2.07 -33.54
C SER A 427 -31.41 -1.90 -34.41
N THR A 428 -30.24 -2.34 -33.93
CA THR A 428 -29.51 -3.51 -34.47
C THR A 428 -28.19 -3.70 -33.72
N GLU A 429 -28.11 -4.81 -32.99
CA GLU A 429 -26.95 -5.31 -32.28
C GLU A 429 -26.32 -6.43 -33.13
N SER A 430 -25.04 -6.30 -33.45
CA SER A 430 -24.27 -7.24 -34.26
C SER A 430 -23.59 -8.26 -33.35
N GLN A 431 -24.03 -9.53 -33.42
CA GLN A 431 -23.39 -10.66 -32.77
C GLN A 431 -22.26 -11.22 -33.65
N HIS A 432 -21.01 -11.07 -33.22
CA HIS A 432 -19.89 -11.84 -33.75
C HIS A 432 -19.71 -13.13 -32.92
N LYS A 433 -20.06 -14.27 -33.54
CA LYS A 433 -19.61 -15.61 -33.12
C LYS A 433 -18.13 -15.77 -33.48
N VAL A 434 -17.29 -16.09 -32.50
CA VAL A 434 -15.98 -16.68 -32.71
C VAL A 434 -15.95 -18.03 -32.00
N ASN A 435 -15.79 -19.09 -32.79
CA ASN A 435 -15.44 -20.41 -32.31
C ASN A 435 -13.95 -20.41 -32.00
N ASN A 436 -13.54 -20.86 -30.81
CA ASN A 436 -12.23 -21.46 -30.59
C ASN A 436 -12.38 -22.58 -29.56
N ALA A 437 -11.96 -23.77 -29.97
CA ALA A 437 -11.74 -24.91 -29.11
C ALA A 437 -10.31 -24.80 -28.56
N ASP A 438 -10.13 -24.87 -27.25
CA ASP A 438 -8.85 -25.17 -26.58
C ASP A 438 -9.12 -25.64 -25.13
N GLU A 439 -8.20 -26.45 -24.61
CA GLU A 439 -8.24 -27.30 -23.41
C GLU A 439 -8.39 -26.57 -22.05
N PRO A 440 -8.89 -27.26 -20.99
CA PRO A 440 -9.18 -26.62 -19.70
C PRO A 440 -7.95 -26.56 -18.76
N GLY A 441 -7.58 -25.36 -18.31
CA GLY A 441 -6.48 -25.16 -17.34
C GLY A 441 -6.71 -24.03 -16.32
N MET A 442 -6.90 -24.42 -15.06
CA MET A 442 -6.71 -23.68 -13.79
C MET A 442 -7.46 -22.36 -13.47
N SER A 443 -8.08 -21.63 -14.39
CA SER A 443 -8.81 -20.38 -14.03
C SER A 443 -10.16 -20.61 -13.32
N ALA A 444 -10.69 -21.85 -13.36
CA ALA A 444 -11.98 -22.20 -12.76
C ALA A 444 -11.97 -22.28 -11.22
N ASN A 445 -10.81 -22.52 -10.58
CA ASN A 445 -10.78 -22.93 -9.16
C ASN A 445 -11.08 -21.81 -8.15
N LYS A 446 -10.82 -20.52 -8.45
CA LYS A 446 -11.03 -19.42 -7.48
C LYS A 446 -12.47 -18.92 -7.43
N SER A 447 -13.16 -18.83 -8.57
CA SER A 447 -14.61 -18.60 -8.59
C SER A 447 -15.31 -19.66 -7.75
N SER A 448 -14.91 -20.92 -7.93
CA SER A 448 -15.50 -22.04 -7.21
C SER A 448 -15.34 -21.99 -5.68
N ILE A 449 -14.28 -21.40 -5.12
CA ILE A 449 -14.14 -21.27 -3.65
C ILE A 449 -15.06 -20.19 -3.09
N VAL A 450 -15.15 -19.03 -3.76
CA VAL A 450 -16.05 -17.94 -3.34
C VAL A 450 -17.50 -18.40 -3.44
N ASP A 451 -17.84 -19.09 -4.53
CA ASP A 451 -19.17 -19.65 -4.77
C ASP A 451 -19.51 -20.77 -3.76
N ALA A 452 -18.51 -21.52 -3.27
CA ALA A 452 -18.69 -22.60 -2.28
C ALA A 452 -18.40 -22.20 -0.83
N LEU A 453 -18.11 -20.92 -0.55
CA LEU A 453 -17.69 -20.43 0.76
C LEU A 453 -18.67 -20.84 1.87
N LYS A 454 -19.97 -20.69 1.60
CA LYS A 454 -21.03 -21.08 2.55
C LYS A 454 -21.00 -22.57 2.85
N ARG A 455 -20.89 -23.43 1.83
CA ARG A 455 -20.79 -24.89 1.99
C ARG A 455 -19.57 -25.27 2.81
N PHE A 456 -18.43 -24.62 2.56
CA PHE A 456 -17.20 -24.87 3.30
C PHE A 456 -17.32 -24.46 4.77
N GLN A 457 -17.93 -23.31 5.06
CA GLN A 457 -18.20 -22.86 6.43
C GLN A 457 -19.18 -23.79 7.16
N ASP A 458 -20.22 -24.26 6.48
CA ASP A 458 -21.19 -25.24 7.01
C ASP A 458 -20.51 -26.58 7.36
N ASN A 459 -19.42 -26.92 6.66
CA ASN A 459 -18.55 -28.07 6.96
C ASN A 459 -17.37 -27.71 7.89
N HIS A 460 -17.51 -26.63 8.66
CA HIS A 460 -16.52 -26.17 9.64
C HIS A 460 -15.14 -25.84 9.06
N ILE A 461 -15.04 -25.49 7.78
CA ILE A 461 -13.82 -24.99 7.18
C ILE A 461 -13.76 -23.48 7.37
N ASN A 462 -12.74 -23.01 8.07
CA ASN A 462 -12.44 -21.59 8.20
C ASN A 462 -11.56 -21.15 7.04
N ILE A 463 -12.09 -20.32 6.15
CA ILE A 463 -11.39 -19.78 4.99
C ILE A 463 -10.97 -18.35 5.29
N ASN A 464 -9.67 -18.12 5.34
CA ASN A 464 -9.09 -16.79 5.49
C ASN A 464 -8.57 -16.31 4.13
N PHE A 465 -9.32 -15.40 3.49
CA PHE A 465 -8.95 -14.82 2.20
C PHE A 465 -7.73 -13.90 2.29
N ASN A 466 -7.45 -13.31 3.45
CA ASN A 466 -6.30 -12.41 3.62
C ASN A 466 -4.97 -13.18 3.67
N THR A 467 -5.00 -14.44 4.09
CA THR A 467 -3.83 -15.31 4.16
C THR A 467 -3.86 -16.45 3.16
N MET A 468 -4.93 -16.53 2.35
CA MET A 468 -5.28 -17.68 1.50
C MET A 468 -5.02 -19.01 2.21
N THR A 469 -5.59 -19.18 3.41
CA THR A 469 -5.51 -20.44 4.15
C THR A 469 -6.90 -20.96 4.45
N ALA A 470 -7.10 -22.27 4.29
CA ALA A 470 -8.29 -22.96 4.77
C ALA A 470 -7.90 -23.87 5.94
N VAL A 471 -8.61 -23.79 7.06
CA VAL A 471 -8.37 -24.64 8.24
C VAL A 471 -9.65 -25.35 8.63
N CYS A 472 -9.64 -26.67 8.66
CA CYS A 472 -10.77 -27.44 9.17
C CYS A 472 -10.85 -27.35 10.69
N ARG A 473 -11.94 -26.79 11.24
CA ARG A 473 -12.11 -26.67 12.70
C ARG A 473 -12.40 -28.01 13.38
N GLN A 474 -12.86 -29.03 12.64
CA GLN A 474 -13.12 -30.35 13.24
C GLN A 474 -11.83 -31.12 13.56
N CYS A 475 -10.81 -31.06 12.70
CA CYS A 475 -9.55 -31.80 12.89
C CYS A 475 -8.31 -30.89 13.02
N SER A 476 -8.49 -29.57 12.96
CA SER A 476 -7.41 -28.57 12.98
C SER A 476 -6.38 -28.71 11.85
N THR A 477 -6.74 -29.36 10.74
CA THR A 477 -5.84 -29.54 9.60
C THR A 477 -5.82 -28.31 8.72
N LEU A 478 -4.63 -27.82 8.38
CA LEU A 478 -4.41 -26.77 7.38
C LEU A 478 -4.53 -27.38 5.97
N LEU A 479 -5.45 -26.84 5.18
CA LEU A 479 -5.77 -27.30 3.82
C LEU A 479 -5.16 -26.36 2.78
N GLY A 480 -4.89 -26.91 1.59
CA GLY A 480 -4.57 -26.09 0.42
C GLY A 480 -5.72 -25.15 0.09
N PHE A 481 -5.42 -23.90 -0.27
CA PHE A 481 -6.43 -22.91 -0.68
C PHE A 481 -6.82 -23.11 -2.14
N ASP A 482 -7.38 -24.28 -2.41
CA ASP A 482 -7.99 -24.63 -3.68
C ASP A 482 -9.25 -25.47 -3.42
N TYR A 483 -10.24 -25.33 -4.30
CA TYR A 483 -11.54 -25.95 -4.13
C TYR A 483 -11.44 -27.49 -3.95
N LEU A 484 -10.55 -28.14 -4.70
CA LEU A 484 -10.41 -29.60 -4.69
C LEU A 484 -9.81 -30.11 -3.38
N SER A 485 -8.79 -29.45 -2.85
CA SER A 485 -8.20 -29.79 -1.55
C SER A 485 -9.21 -29.66 -0.41
N ILE A 486 -10.06 -28.62 -0.45
CA ILE A 486 -11.09 -28.42 0.58
C ILE A 486 -12.20 -29.47 0.46
N GLU A 487 -12.67 -29.77 -0.77
CA GLU A 487 -13.69 -30.80 -1.02
C GLU A 487 -13.23 -32.21 -0.69
N ASP A 488 -11.98 -32.57 -1.05
CA ASP A 488 -11.42 -33.88 -0.72
C ASP A 488 -11.34 -34.07 0.79
N HIS A 489 -10.95 -33.02 1.52
CA HIS A 489 -10.92 -33.05 2.97
C HIS A 489 -12.31 -33.21 3.61
N ILE A 490 -13.33 -32.49 3.12
CA ILE A 490 -14.71 -32.65 3.59
C ILE A 490 -15.18 -34.09 3.35
N SER A 491 -14.89 -34.65 2.18
CA SER A 491 -15.22 -36.04 1.82
C SER A 491 -14.54 -37.07 2.75
N GLN A 492 -13.33 -36.79 3.24
CA GLN A 492 -12.65 -37.64 4.21
C GLN A 492 -13.35 -37.65 5.58
N HIS A 493 -13.94 -36.53 6.01
CA HIS A 493 -14.75 -36.46 7.22
C HIS A 493 -16.06 -37.26 7.08
N GLU A 494 -16.73 -37.17 5.93
CA GLU A 494 -17.95 -37.95 5.65
C GLU A 494 -17.69 -39.46 5.64
N LYS A 495 -16.55 -39.92 5.08
CA LYS A 495 -16.16 -41.34 5.09
C LYS A 495 -15.88 -41.85 6.50
N LYS A 496 -15.17 -41.08 7.34
CA LYS A 496 -14.89 -41.48 8.73
C LYS A 496 -16.14 -41.60 9.59
N ILE A 497 -17.17 -40.79 9.32
CA ILE A 497 -18.47 -40.89 10.01
C ILE A 497 -19.21 -42.18 9.61
N ASN A 498 -19.00 -42.66 8.39
CA ASN A 498 -19.64 -43.88 7.88
C ASN A 498 -18.87 -45.18 8.20
N GLU A 499 -17.59 -45.09 8.54
CA GLU A 499 -16.73 -46.25 8.82
C GLU A 499 -16.56 -46.57 10.31
N SER A 500 -17.10 -45.75 11.23
CA SER A 500 -17.08 -46.07 12.66
C SER A 500 -18.14 -47.12 13.04
N GLY A 501 -17.99 -48.34 12.52
CA GLY A 501 -18.43 -49.58 13.17
C GLY A 501 -17.30 -50.12 14.06
N PRO A 502 -17.61 -50.87 15.13
CA PRO A 502 -16.60 -51.19 16.15
C PRO A 502 -15.66 -52.29 15.64
N LYS A 503 -14.34 -52.06 15.74
CA LYS A 503 -13.29 -53.04 16.12
C LYS A 503 -11.88 -52.48 15.84
N GLU A 504 -11.02 -52.43 16.85
CA GLU A 504 -10.02 -53.43 17.32
C GLU A 504 -8.61 -53.08 16.83
N ASN A 505 -7.70 -53.05 17.80
CA ASN A 505 -6.26 -52.77 17.76
C ASN A 505 -5.51 -53.35 16.55
N TYR A 506 -4.54 -52.60 16.02
CA TYR A 506 -3.23 -53.16 15.64
C TYR A 506 -2.10 -52.10 15.63
N GLU A 507 -0.90 -52.63 15.85
CA GLU A 507 0.35 -52.04 16.32
C GLU A 507 1.22 -51.34 15.26
N ASP A 508 2.16 -50.55 15.79
CA ASP A 508 3.25 -49.79 15.14
C ASP A 508 4.13 -50.58 14.17
N VAL A 509 4.54 -49.92 13.07
CA VAL A 509 5.73 -50.27 12.28
C VAL A 509 6.49 -48.98 11.93
N ASP A 510 7.77 -48.95 12.30
CA ASP A 510 8.76 -47.91 12.01
C ASP A 510 9.06 -47.79 10.50
N ASP A 511 8.97 -46.57 9.96
CA ASP A 511 9.41 -46.19 8.62
C ASP A 511 10.70 -45.36 8.69
N GLU A 512 11.83 -45.96 8.33
CA GLU A 512 13.07 -45.23 8.05
C GLU A 512 13.79 -45.85 6.83
N ILE A 513 13.39 -45.48 5.61
CA ILE A 513 14.20 -45.54 4.37
C ILE A 513 13.57 -44.59 3.34
N CYS A 514 14.26 -43.49 3.01
CA CYS A 514 14.31 -42.90 1.66
C CYS A 514 15.18 -41.63 1.64
N GLN A 515 16.43 -41.74 1.17
CA GLN A 515 17.09 -40.71 0.35
C GLN A 515 18.45 -41.22 -0.18
N LEU A 516 18.48 -41.57 -1.47
CA LEU A 516 19.69 -41.71 -2.27
C LEU A 516 19.43 -40.96 -3.57
N LEU A 517 20.22 -39.89 -3.81
CA LEU A 517 20.77 -39.44 -5.10
C LEU A 517 21.37 -38.03 -4.92
N LEU A 518 22.57 -37.97 -4.33
CA LEU A 518 23.51 -36.87 -4.53
C LEU A 518 24.90 -37.48 -4.71
N THR A 519 25.62 -37.01 -5.72
CA THR A 519 26.94 -37.50 -6.14
C THR A 519 27.97 -37.48 -5.01
N ASP A 520 28.78 -38.55 -4.90
CA ASP A 520 29.68 -38.91 -3.77
C ASP A 520 30.67 -37.84 -3.26
N SER A 521 30.95 -36.78 -4.02
CA SER A 521 31.97 -35.79 -3.66
C SER A 521 31.48 -34.72 -2.66
N THR A 522 30.19 -34.35 -2.67
CA THR A 522 29.65 -33.30 -1.78
C THR A 522 29.41 -33.82 -0.36
N SER A 523 29.04 -35.09 -0.21
CA SER A 523 28.86 -35.75 1.10
C SER A 523 30.17 -35.84 1.88
N PHE A 524 31.30 -36.01 1.17
CA PHE A 524 32.64 -36.09 1.76
C PHE A 524 33.12 -34.75 2.32
N ILE A 525 32.92 -33.64 1.58
CA ILE A 525 33.31 -32.29 2.02
C ILE A 525 32.52 -31.87 3.26
N ASN A 526 31.20 -32.08 3.24
CA ASN A 526 30.31 -31.72 4.35
C ASN A 526 30.58 -32.51 5.65
N SER A 527 31.20 -33.69 5.53
CA SER A 527 31.51 -34.56 6.67
C SER A 527 32.94 -34.43 7.20
N SER A 528 33.79 -33.62 6.55
CA SER A 528 35.21 -33.47 6.85
C SER A 528 35.49 -33.08 8.32
N HIS A 529 34.73 -32.13 8.88
CA HIS A 529 34.88 -31.71 10.28
C HIS A 529 34.48 -32.82 11.28
N LYS A 530 33.52 -33.70 10.93
CA LYS A 530 33.18 -34.87 11.75
C LYS A 530 34.30 -35.91 11.72
N PHE A 531 34.95 -36.10 10.58
CA PHE A 531 36.08 -37.02 10.43
C PHE A 531 37.34 -36.53 11.16
N GLN A 532 37.64 -35.23 11.12
CA GLN A 532 38.76 -34.64 11.87
C GLN A 532 38.64 -34.85 13.39
N LYS A 533 37.42 -34.77 13.94
CA LYS A 533 37.15 -35.07 15.37
C LYS A 533 37.40 -36.54 15.76
N ASN A 534 37.44 -37.43 14.76
CA ASN A 534 37.73 -38.86 14.90
C ASN A 534 39.14 -39.19 14.40
N TYR A 535 40.08 -38.26 14.52
CA TYR A 535 41.49 -38.44 14.19
C TYR A 535 41.77 -38.71 12.71
N ILE A 536 40.87 -38.35 11.79
CA ILE A 536 41.13 -38.45 10.35
C ILE A 536 41.70 -37.13 9.82
N ASN A 537 42.88 -37.19 9.22
CA ASN A 537 43.47 -36.08 8.48
C ASN A 537 43.12 -36.23 6.99
N ILE A 538 42.60 -35.17 6.38
CA ILE A 538 42.19 -35.16 4.97
C ILE A 538 42.99 -34.06 4.29
N ASN A 539 43.84 -34.43 3.33
CA ASN A 539 44.49 -33.49 2.43
C ASN A 539 43.69 -33.45 1.12
N PHE A 540 42.97 -32.35 0.91
CA PHE A 540 42.12 -32.15 -0.27
C PHE A 540 42.92 -31.94 -1.56
N GLU A 541 44.12 -31.36 -1.47
CA GLU A 541 44.99 -31.11 -2.63
C GLU A 541 45.55 -32.43 -3.19
N THR A 542 46.02 -33.30 -2.31
CA THR A 542 46.59 -34.60 -2.71
C THR A 542 45.56 -35.73 -2.78
N LYS A 543 44.31 -35.46 -2.39
CA LYS A 543 43.26 -36.48 -2.18
C LYS A 543 43.75 -37.64 -1.33
N GLN A 544 44.51 -37.35 -0.28
CA GLN A 544 44.99 -38.36 0.67
C GLN A 544 44.23 -38.25 1.99
N VAL A 545 43.76 -39.39 2.49
CA VAL A 545 43.15 -39.48 3.80
C VAL A 545 44.03 -40.35 4.69
N THR A 546 44.37 -39.88 5.88
CA THR A 546 45.20 -40.63 6.83
C THR A 546 44.54 -40.66 8.19
N CYS A 547 44.38 -41.84 8.79
CA CYS A 547 43.95 -41.91 10.18
C CYS A 547 45.15 -41.65 11.09
N LYS A 548 45.15 -40.55 11.83
CA LYS A 548 46.22 -40.18 12.78
C LYS A 548 46.38 -41.17 13.92
N LYS A 549 45.36 -41.99 14.21
CA LYS A 549 45.38 -42.92 15.35
C LYS A 549 46.09 -44.24 15.03
N CYS A 550 45.86 -44.81 13.85
CA CYS A 550 46.51 -46.05 13.42
C CYS A 550 47.53 -45.84 12.30
N SER A 551 47.74 -44.60 11.85
CA SER A 551 48.67 -44.22 10.77
C SER A 551 48.40 -44.92 9.43
N ILE A 552 47.15 -45.31 9.15
CA ILE A 552 46.75 -45.96 7.90
C ILE A 552 46.30 -44.91 6.88
N ASN A 553 46.79 -45.03 5.65
CA ASN A 553 46.30 -44.29 4.50
C ASN A 553 45.01 -44.94 3.98
N LEU A 554 43.96 -44.14 3.82
CA LEU A 554 42.65 -44.55 3.37
C LEU A 554 42.37 -43.94 1.99
N ALA A 555 41.54 -44.62 1.19
CA ALA A 555 41.02 -44.04 -0.04
C ALA A 555 40.21 -42.77 0.27
N PHE A 556 40.27 -41.77 -0.61
CA PHE A 556 39.50 -40.54 -0.53
C PHE A 556 38.04 -40.81 -0.92
N ASP A 557 37.35 -41.57 -0.08
CA ASP A 557 36.00 -42.06 -0.27
C ASP A 557 35.26 -42.08 1.09
N TYR A 558 34.02 -41.61 1.10
CA TYR A 558 33.21 -41.46 2.31
C TYR A 558 33.01 -42.80 3.02
N ASN A 559 32.68 -43.83 2.26
CA ASN A 559 32.35 -45.14 2.81
C ASN A 559 33.59 -45.82 3.39
N THR A 560 34.74 -45.66 2.75
CA THR A 560 36.03 -46.16 3.24
C THR A 560 36.42 -45.51 4.56
N VAL A 561 36.31 -44.19 4.67
CA VAL A 561 36.63 -43.46 5.91
C VAL A 561 35.64 -43.80 7.03
N LYS A 562 34.34 -43.85 6.71
CA LYS A 562 33.29 -44.21 7.68
C LYS A 562 33.47 -45.65 8.19
N SER A 563 33.71 -46.60 7.29
CA SER A 563 33.95 -48.00 7.63
C SER A 563 35.19 -48.17 8.49
N HIS A 564 36.28 -47.46 8.16
CA HIS A 564 37.50 -47.46 8.98
C HIS A 564 37.25 -46.97 10.42
N ILE A 565 36.56 -45.84 10.58
CA ILE A 565 36.20 -45.32 11.91
C ILE A 565 35.37 -46.34 12.69
N PHE A 566 34.38 -46.95 12.04
CA PHE A 566 33.45 -47.87 12.69
C PHE A 566 34.07 -49.21 13.07
N THR A 567 35.03 -49.69 12.28
CA THR A 567 35.65 -51.01 12.49
C THR A 567 36.89 -50.95 13.37
N GLN A 568 37.71 -49.91 13.24
CA GLN A 568 39.02 -49.80 13.91
C GLN A 568 39.00 -48.90 15.16
N HIS A 569 38.00 -48.03 15.30
CA HIS A 569 37.91 -47.07 16.42
C HIS A 569 36.57 -47.14 17.17
N ARG A 570 35.89 -48.29 17.10
CA ARG A 570 34.55 -48.51 17.69
C ARG A 570 34.51 -48.28 19.19
N ASP A 571 35.53 -48.77 19.90
CA ASP A 571 35.59 -48.67 21.36
C ASP A 571 35.85 -47.22 21.82
N ASP A 572 36.57 -46.46 20.98
CA ASP A 572 36.71 -45.00 20.98
C ASP A 572 35.40 -44.21 21.18
N LEU A 573 34.40 -44.66 20.42
CA LEU A 573 33.11 -43.98 20.32
C LEU A 573 32.21 -44.30 21.50
N LYS A 574 32.35 -45.48 22.11
CA LYS A 574 31.55 -45.91 23.27
C LYS A 574 31.93 -45.13 24.54
N ASP A 575 33.22 -44.89 24.76
CA ASP A 575 33.70 -44.16 25.94
C ASP A 575 33.38 -42.66 25.88
N ARG A 576 33.40 -42.06 24.68
CA ARG A 576 32.97 -40.67 24.45
C ARG A 576 31.46 -40.46 24.61
N GLN A 577 30.64 -41.46 24.30
CA GLN A 577 29.19 -41.34 24.44
C GLN A 577 28.73 -41.46 25.90
N LYS A 578 29.43 -42.28 26.71
CA LYS A 578 29.12 -42.45 28.13
C LYS A 578 29.39 -41.17 28.94
N THR A 579 30.54 -40.54 28.73
CA THR A 579 30.93 -39.28 29.41
C THR A 579 30.11 -38.06 28.98
N LYS A 580 29.57 -38.05 27.76
CA LYS A 580 28.75 -36.93 27.25
C LYS A 580 27.28 -37.00 27.69
N LYS A 581 26.77 -38.20 27.99
CA LYS A 581 25.37 -38.40 28.41
C LYS A 581 25.15 -38.02 29.88
N GLU A 582 26.14 -38.25 30.74
CA GLU A 582 26.07 -37.92 32.18
C GLU A 582 26.23 -36.41 32.45
N SER A 583 27.09 -35.70 31.71
CA SER A 583 27.23 -34.23 31.84
C SER A 583 26.06 -33.45 31.22
N ALA A 584 25.43 -33.98 30.16
CA ALA A 584 24.26 -33.34 29.55
C ALA A 584 23.00 -33.43 30.43
N LEU A 585 22.84 -34.53 31.19
CA LEU A 585 21.67 -34.73 32.04
C LEU A 585 21.67 -33.78 33.25
N PHE A 586 22.84 -33.51 33.85
CA PHE A 586 22.98 -32.61 34.99
C PHE A 586 22.74 -31.12 34.63
N ASN A 587 23.17 -30.70 33.44
CA ASN A 587 22.94 -29.33 32.96
C ASN A 587 21.46 -29.08 32.60
N LEU A 588 20.75 -30.09 32.10
CA LEU A 588 19.35 -29.95 31.71
C LEU A 588 18.43 -29.73 32.92
N THR A 589 18.68 -30.41 34.04
CA THR A 589 17.87 -30.26 35.27
C THR A 589 18.02 -28.88 35.89
N THR A 590 19.22 -28.30 35.84
CA THR A 590 19.49 -26.97 36.39
C THR A 590 18.80 -25.89 35.55
N GLN A 591 18.85 -26.02 34.22
CA GLN A 591 18.22 -25.07 33.30
C GLN A 591 16.68 -25.08 33.41
N ILE A 592 16.05 -26.26 33.50
CA ILE A 592 14.59 -26.38 33.65
C ILE A 592 14.11 -25.70 34.95
N ASN A 593 14.85 -25.86 36.05
CA ASN A 593 14.50 -25.22 37.32
C ASN A 593 14.57 -23.69 37.26
N GLU A 594 15.56 -23.13 36.56
CA GLU A 594 15.65 -21.67 36.37
C GLU A 594 14.49 -21.13 35.53
N GLU A 595 14.12 -21.86 34.48
CA GLU A 595 13.02 -21.50 33.58
C GLU A 595 11.65 -21.61 34.28
N ASP A 596 11.41 -22.67 35.05
CA ASP A 596 10.18 -22.83 35.85
C ASP A 596 10.08 -21.74 36.92
N ASN A 597 11.18 -21.40 37.61
CA ASN A 597 11.21 -20.31 38.59
C ASN A 597 10.92 -18.94 37.95
N TYR A 598 11.47 -18.67 36.78
CA TYR A 598 11.22 -17.42 36.06
C TYR A 598 9.77 -17.33 35.56
N ALA A 599 9.25 -18.42 34.99
CA ALA A 599 7.86 -18.51 34.54
C ALA A 599 6.87 -18.21 35.68
N ASN A 600 7.05 -18.87 36.82
CA ASN A 600 6.20 -18.68 38.00
C ASN A 600 6.28 -17.24 38.55
N LYS A 601 7.47 -16.63 38.56
CA LYS A 601 7.68 -15.27 39.06
C LYS A 601 6.97 -14.21 38.20
N HIS A 602 6.81 -14.46 36.91
CA HIS A 602 6.31 -13.49 35.93
C HIS A 602 4.93 -13.87 35.34
N ASN A 603 4.15 -14.68 36.07
CA ASN A 603 2.80 -15.09 35.71
C ASN A 603 2.73 -15.77 34.32
N PHE A 604 3.66 -16.68 34.03
CA PHE A 604 3.55 -17.59 32.91
C PHE A 604 2.95 -18.92 33.37
N LYS A 605 1.98 -19.43 32.62
CA LYS A 605 1.39 -20.75 32.82
C LYS A 605 1.95 -21.72 31.79
N ARG A 606 2.63 -22.77 32.26
CA ARG A 606 3.14 -23.85 31.41
C ARG A 606 1.97 -24.66 30.84
N LEU A 607 1.95 -24.82 29.52
CA LEU A 607 0.97 -25.70 28.87
C LEU A 607 1.49 -27.14 28.97
N PRO A 608 0.66 -28.11 29.42
CA PRO A 608 1.04 -29.51 29.43
C PRO A 608 1.45 -29.95 28.03
N ASP A 609 2.49 -30.79 27.94
CA ASP A 609 2.91 -31.46 26.70
C ASP A 609 3.50 -30.58 25.59
N GLN A 610 3.71 -29.28 25.85
CA GLN A 610 4.34 -28.37 24.91
C GLN A 610 5.53 -27.64 25.56
N ASN A 611 6.62 -27.42 24.80
CA ASN A 611 7.76 -26.62 25.26
C ASN A 611 7.45 -25.10 25.15
N VAL A 612 6.29 -24.71 25.67
CA VAL A 612 5.65 -23.41 25.48
C VAL A 612 4.97 -22.98 26.79
N VAL A 613 5.03 -21.69 27.10
CA VAL A 613 4.33 -21.06 28.22
C VAL A 613 3.40 -19.97 27.72
N SER A 614 2.23 -19.85 28.33
CA SER A 614 1.28 -18.76 28.07
C SER A 614 1.44 -17.70 29.16
N CYS A 615 1.77 -16.46 28.79
CA CYS A 615 1.80 -15.35 29.73
C CYS A 615 0.36 -14.98 30.14
N GLU A 616 0.05 -14.99 31.43
CA GLU A 616 -1.31 -14.76 31.91
C GLU A 616 -1.79 -13.32 31.70
N ILE A 617 -0.86 -12.36 31.55
CA ILE A 617 -1.15 -10.95 31.33
C ILE A 617 -1.60 -10.71 29.88
N CYS A 618 -0.82 -11.20 28.91
CA CYS A 618 -1.03 -10.92 27.50
C CYS A 618 -1.74 -12.04 26.73
N LYS A 619 -1.88 -13.22 27.36
CA LYS A 619 -2.35 -14.47 26.75
C LYS A 619 -1.54 -14.94 25.53
N THR A 620 -0.33 -14.42 25.35
CA THR A 620 0.60 -14.83 24.29
C THR A 620 1.39 -16.05 24.73
N GLU A 621 1.47 -17.03 23.83
CA GLU A 621 2.30 -18.22 23.98
C GLU A 621 3.72 -17.94 23.50
N VAL A 622 4.72 -18.29 24.30
CA VAL A 622 6.13 -18.16 23.98
C VAL A 622 6.87 -19.44 24.34
N SER A 623 7.94 -19.76 23.61
CA SER A 623 8.75 -20.94 23.90
C SER A 623 9.23 -20.93 25.35
N PHE A 624 9.18 -22.09 26.01
CA PHE A 624 9.65 -22.30 27.38
C PHE A 624 11.18 -22.33 27.41
N THR A 625 11.77 -21.18 27.13
CA THR A 625 13.19 -20.91 27.40
C THR A 625 13.30 -19.55 28.06
N LEU A 626 14.28 -19.39 28.94
CA LEU A 626 14.47 -18.16 29.70
C LEU A 626 14.57 -16.93 28.78
N LYS A 627 15.29 -17.08 27.65
CA LYS A 627 15.48 -16.02 26.67
C LYS A 627 14.16 -15.49 26.11
N TYR A 628 13.29 -16.38 25.63
CA TYR A 628 12.02 -15.95 25.02
C TYR A 628 11.04 -15.37 26.04
N MET A 629 11.04 -15.86 27.28
CA MET A 629 10.25 -15.25 28.36
C MET A 629 10.76 -13.85 28.73
N ILE A 630 12.07 -13.64 28.80
CA ILE A 630 12.67 -12.32 29.04
C ILE A 630 12.33 -11.36 27.89
N ASP A 631 12.55 -11.77 26.65
CA ASP A 631 12.27 -10.97 25.46
C ASP A 631 10.77 -10.58 25.41
N HIS A 632 9.89 -11.51 25.77
CA HIS A 632 8.46 -11.27 25.88
C HIS A 632 8.12 -10.18 26.91
N ILE A 633 8.61 -10.29 28.14
CA ILE A 633 8.32 -9.30 29.21
C ILE A 633 8.85 -7.91 28.84
N HIS A 634 10.01 -7.86 28.18
CA HIS A 634 10.62 -6.59 27.77
C HIS A 634 9.99 -6.00 26.51
N SER A 635 9.17 -6.77 25.79
CA SER A 635 8.45 -6.29 24.62
C SER A 635 7.52 -5.13 24.98
N ASN A 636 7.38 -4.18 24.06
CA ASN A 636 6.48 -3.03 24.25
C ASN A 636 5.03 -3.50 24.43
N THR A 637 4.63 -4.59 23.77
CA THR A 637 3.30 -5.18 23.90
C THR A 637 2.99 -5.62 25.33
N HIS A 638 3.93 -6.33 25.98
CA HIS A 638 3.76 -6.76 27.37
C HIS A 638 3.74 -5.57 28.32
N LYS A 639 4.69 -4.63 28.18
CA LYS A 639 4.74 -3.41 29.02
C LYS A 639 3.45 -2.60 28.94
N SER A 640 2.95 -2.35 27.73
CA SER A 640 1.69 -1.64 27.51
C SER A 640 0.50 -2.34 28.17
N GLN A 641 0.46 -3.67 28.19
CA GLN A 641 -0.61 -4.42 28.86
C GLN A 641 -0.46 -4.44 30.38
N VAL A 642 0.78 -4.51 30.90
CA VAL A 642 1.05 -4.37 32.33
C VAL A 642 0.62 -2.99 32.83
N GLU A 643 0.90 -1.94 32.06
CA GLU A 643 0.45 -0.57 32.38
C GLU A 643 -1.05 -0.40 32.20
N ALA A 644 -1.65 -0.96 31.14
CA ALA A 644 -3.10 -0.95 30.96
C ALA A 644 -3.84 -1.61 32.12
N ASN A 645 -3.28 -2.68 32.70
CA ASN A 645 -3.83 -3.33 33.89
C ASN A 645 -3.71 -2.48 35.17
N LYS A 646 -2.86 -1.44 35.21
CA LYS A 646 -2.82 -0.48 36.34
C LYS A 646 -3.95 0.54 36.25
N THR A 647 -4.32 0.97 35.05
CA THR A 647 -5.49 1.83 34.83
C THR A 647 -6.75 0.99 34.89
N LYS A 648 -7.51 1.12 35.99
CA LYS A 648 -8.85 0.52 36.10
C LYS A 648 -9.75 1.15 35.03
N ILE A 649 -9.99 0.43 33.93
CA ILE A 649 -10.92 0.86 32.87
C ILE A 649 -12.33 0.61 33.36
N GLU A 650 -13.08 1.67 33.59
CA GLU A 650 -14.49 1.58 33.96
C GLU A 650 -15.33 1.29 32.72
N THR A 651 -16.11 0.22 32.78
CA THR A 651 -16.96 -0.21 31.67
C THR A 651 -18.37 -0.52 32.16
N ILE A 652 -19.34 -0.36 31.26
CA ILE A 652 -20.73 -0.78 31.47
C ILE A 652 -21.22 -1.52 30.22
N PRO A 653 -22.13 -2.51 30.35
CA PRO A 653 -22.80 -3.11 29.19
C PRO A 653 -23.47 -2.06 28.29
N LEU A 654 -23.37 -2.23 26.98
CA LEU A 654 -23.86 -1.28 25.98
C LEU A 654 -25.37 -1.05 26.10
N ASN A 655 -26.13 -2.13 26.33
CA ASN A 655 -27.58 -2.05 26.56
C ASN A 655 -27.99 -1.24 27.80
N LEU A 656 -27.11 -1.09 28.79
CA LEU A 656 -27.35 -0.24 29.96
C LEU A 656 -26.94 1.22 29.73
N PHE A 657 -26.02 1.47 28.79
CA PHE A 657 -25.62 2.82 28.41
C PHE A 657 -26.66 3.49 27.50
N ILE A 658 -27.19 2.75 26.52
CA ILE A 658 -28.10 3.30 25.51
C ILE A 658 -29.50 3.46 26.12
N GLN A 659 -29.89 4.70 26.36
CA GLN A 659 -31.21 5.10 26.83
C GLN A 659 -32.11 5.50 25.65
N THR A 660 -31.55 6.21 24.67
CA THR A 660 -32.23 6.55 23.41
C THR A 660 -31.35 6.17 22.22
N LEU A 661 -31.99 5.67 21.17
CA LEU A 661 -31.34 5.34 19.90
C LEU A 661 -32.25 5.80 18.76
N VAL A 662 -31.84 6.84 18.05
CA VAL A 662 -32.56 7.36 16.88
C VAL A 662 -31.74 7.02 15.64
N THR A 663 -32.39 6.50 14.60
CA THR A 663 -31.72 6.29 13.31
C THR A 663 -32.10 7.43 12.39
N VAL A 664 -31.10 8.14 11.89
CA VAL A 664 -31.29 9.19 10.88
C VAL A 664 -30.68 8.71 9.59
N GLU A 665 -31.48 8.71 8.54
CA GLU A 665 -31.07 8.33 7.19
C GLU A 665 -31.20 9.55 6.30
N ASN A 666 -30.07 10.02 5.79
CA ASN A 666 -30.01 11.03 4.76
C ASN A 666 -29.47 10.39 3.47
N SER A 667 -29.36 11.16 2.39
CA SER A 667 -28.92 10.64 1.08
C SER A 667 -27.47 10.11 1.07
N ILE A 668 -26.67 10.40 2.10
CA ILE A 668 -25.23 10.15 2.19
C ILE A 668 -24.90 9.19 3.35
N PHE A 669 -25.53 9.40 4.51
CA PHE A 669 -25.23 8.76 5.77
C PHE A 669 -26.47 8.09 6.34
N LYS A 670 -26.24 6.92 6.93
CA LYS A 670 -27.14 6.28 7.88
C LYS A 670 -26.44 6.34 9.23
N ASP A 671 -26.93 7.19 10.12
CA ASP A 671 -26.35 7.43 11.44
C ASP A 671 -27.29 6.93 12.55
N HIS A 672 -26.69 6.49 13.66
CA HIS A 672 -27.34 6.29 14.93
C HIS A 672 -26.97 7.40 15.89
N ILE A 673 -28.00 8.02 16.48
CA ILE A 673 -27.89 9.01 17.53
C ILE A 673 -28.21 8.34 18.86
N ILE A 674 -27.22 8.27 19.73
CA ILE A 674 -27.26 7.58 21.01
C ILE A 674 -27.35 8.64 22.11
N ASN A 675 -28.36 8.51 22.97
CA ASN A 675 -28.60 9.39 24.11
C ASN A 675 -28.69 10.88 23.74
N ASN A 676 -29.02 11.20 22.47
CA ASN A 676 -28.98 12.55 21.90
C ASN A 676 -27.61 13.27 22.00
N GLU A 677 -26.55 12.53 22.32
CA GLU A 677 -25.22 13.08 22.62
C GLU A 677 -24.15 12.56 21.66
N ILE A 678 -24.32 11.33 21.15
CA ILE A 678 -23.31 10.65 20.34
C ILE A 678 -23.93 10.29 18.99
N CYS A 679 -23.33 10.77 17.91
CA CYS A 679 -23.69 10.38 16.54
C CYS A 679 -22.61 9.45 15.98
N VAL A 680 -22.98 8.25 15.55
CA VAL A 680 -22.08 7.28 14.93
C VAL A 680 -22.72 6.66 13.71
N ASN A 681 -21.92 6.30 12.71
CA ASN A 681 -22.42 5.61 11.53
C ASN A 681 -23.03 4.24 11.91
N VAL A 682 -24.11 3.82 11.24
CA VAL A 682 -24.79 2.54 11.51
C VAL A 682 -23.85 1.34 11.43
N LEU A 683 -23.00 1.25 10.40
CA LEU A 683 -22.03 0.16 10.25
C LEU A 683 -21.06 0.11 11.42
N SER A 684 -20.56 1.27 11.83
CA SER A 684 -19.72 1.35 13.01
C SER A 684 -20.46 0.92 14.26
N PHE A 685 -21.71 1.34 14.44
CA PHE A 685 -22.53 0.91 15.59
C PHE A 685 -22.69 -0.61 15.64
N ILE A 686 -22.95 -1.29 14.52
CA ILE A 686 -23.07 -2.76 14.45
C ILE A 686 -21.72 -3.49 14.25
N LEU A 687 -20.59 -2.80 14.46
CA LEU A 687 -19.24 -3.39 14.41
C LEU A 687 -18.90 -4.03 13.05
N LEU A 688 -19.38 -3.44 11.96
CA LEU A 688 -19.02 -3.82 10.60
C LEU A 688 -18.01 -2.83 10.01
N THR A 689 -16.92 -3.36 9.46
CA THR A 689 -15.95 -2.59 8.69
C THR A 689 -15.98 -3.06 7.24
N SER A 690 -16.09 -2.12 6.31
CA SER A 690 -16.00 -2.38 4.86
C SER A 690 -14.56 -2.74 4.49
N ILE A 691 -14.40 -3.70 3.58
CA ILE A 691 -13.12 -4.10 2.96
C ILE A 691 -13.28 -3.83 1.46
N PRO A 692 -12.99 -2.58 1.01
CA PRO A 692 -13.31 -2.14 -0.34
C PRO A 692 -12.65 -2.98 -1.43
N GLU A 693 -11.44 -3.51 -1.17
CA GLU A 693 -10.66 -4.26 -2.15
C GLU A 693 -11.36 -5.54 -2.63
N VAL A 694 -12.26 -6.10 -1.83
CA VAL A 694 -12.98 -7.35 -2.13
C VAL A 694 -14.50 -7.18 -2.07
N ASN A 695 -15.02 -5.97 -1.87
CA ASN A 695 -16.44 -5.69 -1.67
C ASN A 695 -17.10 -6.61 -0.61
N MET A 696 -16.46 -6.75 0.55
CA MET A 696 -16.96 -7.53 1.68
C MET A 696 -16.98 -6.69 2.96
N PHE A 697 -17.81 -7.10 3.92
CA PHE A 697 -17.82 -6.56 5.27
C PHE A 697 -17.17 -7.55 6.22
N LYS A 698 -16.46 -7.06 7.23
CA LYS A 698 -16.01 -7.86 8.37
C LYS A 698 -16.80 -7.47 9.61
N CYS A 699 -17.49 -8.42 10.26
CA CYS A 699 -17.92 -8.18 11.65
C CYS A 699 -16.74 -8.31 12.58
N LEU A 700 -16.40 -7.21 13.23
CA LEU A 700 -15.39 -7.19 14.29
C LEU A 700 -15.85 -8.01 15.51
N CYS A 701 -17.16 -8.15 15.68
CA CYS A 701 -17.81 -8.88 16.77
C CYS A 701 -17.71 -10.41 16.66
N CYS A 702 -18.05 -10.94 15.49
CA CYS A 702 -18.17 -12.37 15.21
C CYS A 702 -16.95 -12.91 14.46
N ASP A 703 -16.05 -12.03 14.02
CA ASP A 703 -14.91 -12.34 13.16
C ASP A 703 -15.32 -13.10 11.88
N LEU A 704 -16.43 -12.64 11.27
CA LEU A 704 -16.99 -13.19 10.04
C LEU A 704 -16.82 -12.20 8.90
N TYR A 705 -16.49 -12.73 7.71
CA TYR A 705 -16.51 -12.00 6.46
C TYR A 705 -17.86 -12.24 5.78
N LEU A 706 -18.53 -11.17 5.40
CA LEU A 706 -19.90 -11.13 4.95
C LEU A 706 -19.92 -10.46 3.59
N ARG A 707 -20.65 -11.02 2.64
CA ARG A 707 -20.96 -10.30 1.40
C ARG A 707 -21.95 -9.16 1.67
N GLU A 708 -22.12 -8.32 0.66
CA GLU A 708 -23.04 -7.19 0.68
C GLU A 708 -24.51 -7.60 0.96
N ASP A 709 -24.93 -8.78 0.53
CA ASP A 709 -26.27 -9.33 0.77
C ASP A 709 -26.41 -10.04 2.14
N GLU A 710 -25.29 -10.39 2.78
CA GLU A 710 -25.25 -11.21 4.00
C GLU A 710 -25.16 -10.39 5.28
N TRP A 711 -24.58 -9.19 5.23
CA TRP A 711 -24.33 -8.41 6.45
C TRP A 711 -25.62 -7.97 7.14
N LEU A 712 -26.67 -7.63 6.38
CA LEU A 712 -27.93 -7.18 6.95
C LEU A 712 -28.66 -8.31 7.69
N PRO A 713 -28.85 -9.52 7.11
CA PRO A 713 -29.31 -10.69 7.86
C PRO A 713 -28.41 -11.01 9.07
N HIS A 714 -27.08 -10.94 8.92
CA HIS A 714 -26.15 -11.21 10.02
C HIS A 714 -26.31 -10.23 11.19
N SER A 715 -26.41 -8.92 10.91
CA SER A 715 -26.59 -7.88 11.93
C SER A 715 -27.87 -8.02 12.75
N LYS A 716 -28.86 -8.75 12.21
CA LYS A 716 -30.14 -9.08 12.85
C LYS A 716 -30.16 -10.46 13.47
N SER A 717 -29.09 -11.25 13.31
CA SER A 717 -29.01 -12.57 13.90
C SER A 717 -28.94 -12.45 15.43
N LYS A 718 -29.60 -13.38 16.12
CA LYS A 718 -29.62 -13.41 17.58
C LYS A 718 -28.21 -13.44 18.18
N ASP A 719 -27.33 -14.24 17.59
CA ASP A 719 -25.94 -14.37 18.06
C ASP A 719 -25.17 -13.04 17.97
N HIS A 720 -25.35 -12.29 16.88
CA HIS A 720 -24.75 -10.97 16.71
C HIS A 720 -25.28 -9.98 17.75
N LEU A 721 -26.62 -9.92 17.91
CA LEU A 721 -27.28 -9.02 18.84
C LEU A 721 -26.93 -9.33 20.30
N ASP A 722 -26.83 -10.61 20.67
CA ASP A 722 -26.41 -11.03 22.01
C ASP A 722 -24.98 -10.56 22.32
N VAL A 723 -24.05 -10.65 21.35
CA VAL A 723 -22.68 -10.13 21.51
C VAL A 723 -22.66 -8.61 21.57
N LEU A 724 -23.40 -7.93 20.70
CA LEU A 724 -23.43 -6.46 20.61
C LEU A 724 -24.01 -5.83 21.88
N THR A 725 -25.09 -6.39 22.41
CA THR A 725 -25.84 -5.83 23.56
C THR A 725 -25.09 -6.02 24.88
N ASN A 726 -24.40 -7.15 25.03
CA ASN A 726 -23.55 -7.43 26.19
C ASN A 726 -22.14 -6.85 26.06
N MET A 727 -21.84 -6.15 24.95
CA MET A 727 -20.54 -5.54 24.75
C MET A 727 -20.28 -4.45 25.79
N LYS A 728 -19.04 -4.37 26.29
CA LYS A 728 -18.66 -3.38 27.30
C LYS A 728 -18.31 -2.05 26.65
N LEU A 729 -18.99 -0.98 27.01
CA LEU A 729 -18.64 0.39 26.66
C LEU A 729 -17.74 0.98 27.74
N VAL A 730 -16.67 1.65 27.32
CA VAL A 730 -15.73 2.35 28.20
C VAL A 730 -16.28 3.73 28.55
N ILE A 731 -16.42 4.04 29.84
CA ILE A 731 -17.10 5.28 30.32
C ILE A 731 -16.17 6.26 31.04
N ASN A 732 -14.92 5.89 31.28
CA ASN A 732 -13.95 6.78 31.94
C ASN A 732 -13.42 7.90 31.03
N ILE A 733 -13.70 7.85 29.73
CA ILE A 733 -13.36 8.93 28.78
C ILE A 733 -14.65 9.59 28.29
N LYS A 734 -14.89 10.81 28.73
CA LYS A 734 -16.06 11.60 28.34
C LYS A 734 -16.05 11.88 26.84
N ASP A 735 -17.24 11.91 26.25
CA ASP A 735 -17.48 12.19 24.83
C ASP A 735 -16.77 11.22 23.87
N GLU A 736 -16.33 10.05 24.33
CA GLU A 736 -15.75 9.01 23.48
C GLU A 736 -16.68 7.79 23.42
N PHE A 737 -16.75 7.16 22.26
CA PHE A 737 -17.56 5.96 22.06
C PHE A 737 -16.65 4.75 21.78
N ILE A 738 -15.98 4.29 22.84
CA ILE A 738 -15.03 3.17 22.80
C ILE A 738 -15.67 1.91 23.38
N ARG A 739 -15.69 0.82 22.60
CA ARG A 739 -16.22 -0.47 23.04
C ARG A 739 -15.11 -1.50 23.17
N GLN A 740 -15.16 -2.30 24.22
CA GLN A 740 -14.26 -3.44 24.45
C GLN A 740 -14.90 -4.71 23.88
N LEU A 741 -14.20 -5.34 22.95
CA LEU A 741 -14.60 -6.59 22.32
C LEU A 741 -14.26 -7.80 23.20
N PRO A 742 -14.91 -8.97 22.98
CA PRO A 742 -14.60 -10.20 23.71
C PRO A 742 -13.14 -10.65 23.62
N SER A 743 -12.45 -10.28 22.52
CA SER A 743 -11.04 -10.56 22.27
C SER A 743 -10.07 -9.63 23.00
N ASN A 744 -10.52 -8.82 23.97
CA ASN A 744 -9.76 -7.76 24.64
C ASN A 744 -9.23 -6.66 23.70
N HIS A 745 -9.73 -6.60 22.47
CA HIS A 745 -9.50 -5.47 21.57
C HIS A 745 -10.49 -4.35 21.89
N TYR A 746 -10.20 -3.16 21.40
CA TYR A 746 -11.06 -1.98 21.54
C TYR A 746 -11.51 -1.52 20.17
N HIS A 747 -12.70 -0.94 20.09
CA HIS A 747 -13.25 -0.37 18.87
C HIS A 747 -13.64 1.08 19.10
N CYS A 748 -13.15 1.97 18.24
CA CYS A 748 -13.57 3.37 18.20
C CYS A 748 -14.77 3.54 17.28
N GLY A 749 -15.93 3.92 17.82
CA GLY A 749 -17.14 4.09 17.02
C GLY A 749 -17.20 5.34 16.16
N PHE A 750 -16.30 6.31 16.35
CA PHE A 750 -16.19 7.45 15.44
C PHE A 750 -15.38 7.11 14.20
N CYS A 751 -14.26 6.40 14.37
CA CYS A 751 -13.36 6.05 13.27
C CYS A 751 -13.67 4.70 12.63
N ASN A 752 -14.52 3.88 13.25
CA ASN A 752 -14.82 2.51 12.84
C ASN A 752 -13.57 1.61 12.71
N ILE A 753 -12.63 1.73 13.65
CA ILE A 753 -11.38 0.95 13.66
C ILE A 753 -11.26 0.07 14.90
N MET A 754 -10.57 -1.07 14.75
CA MET A 754 -10.14 -1.92 15.85
C MET A 754 -8.74 -1.53 16.32
N VAL A 755 -8.54 -1.54 17.63
CA VAL A 755 -7.31 -1.16 18.31
C VAL A 755 -6.92 -2.27 19.29
N ASN A 756 -5.65 -2.67 19.30
CA ASN A 756 -5.22 -3.91 19.95
C ASN A 756 -5.12 -3.82 21.48
N CYS A 757 -4.79 -2.65 22.01
CA CYS A 757 -4.66 -2.45 23.44
C CYS A 757 -5.05 -1.02 23.87
N TRP A 758 -5.19 -0.82 25.17
CA TRP A 758 -5.61 0.47 25.73
C TRP A 758 -4.60 1.61 25.47
N GLN A 759 -3.30 1.30 25.45
CA GLN A 759 -2.29 2.29 25.12
C GLN A 759 -2.44 2.80 23.67
N ASP A 760 -2.77 1.89 22.76
CA ASP A 760 -3.05 2.23 21.37
C ASP A 760 -4.34 3.04 21.26
N VAL A 761 -5.35 2.79 22.10
CA VAL A 761 -6.56 3.65 22.18
C VAL A 761 -6.16 5.06 22.57
N THR A 762 -5.37 5.20 23.62
CA THR A 762 -4.91 6.51 24.11
C THR A 762 -4.12 7.26 23.03
N THR A 763 -3.27 6.55 22.30
CA THR A 763 -2.51 7.09 21.16
C THR A 763 -3.45 7.49 20.03
N HIS A 764 -4.39 6.62 19.66
CA HIS A 764 -5.39 6.84 18.62
C HIS A 764 -6.25 8.09 18.90
N LEU A 765 -6.76 8.24 20.12
CA LEU A 765 -7.57 9.39 20.53
C LEU A 765 -6.83 10.73 20.39
N SER A 766 -5.50 10.71 20.45
CA SER A 766 -4.66 11.91 20.28
C SER A 766 -4.43 12.29 18.81
N THR A 767 -4.69 11.37 17.86
CA THR A 767 -4.44 11.58 16.43
C THR A 767 -5.34 12.65 15.83
N ILE A 768 -4.85 13.33 14.79
CA ILE A 768 -5.62 14.33 14.04
C ILE A 768 -6.85 13.69 13.39
N SER A 769 -6.69 12.49 12.82
CA SER A 769 -7.77 11.73 12.17
C SER A 769 -8.93 11.45 13.14
N HIS A 770 -8.65 10.99 14.38
CA HIS A 770 -9.71 10.79 15.37
C HIS A 770 -10.45 12.09 15.71
N LYS A 771 -9.70 13.18 15.93
CA LYS A 771 -10.29 14.50 16.22
C LYS A 771 -11.20 14.98 15.08
N GLN A 772 -10.82 14.73 13.83
CA GLN A 772 -11.63 15.03 12.65
C GLN A 772 -12.89 14.16 12.57
N CYS A 773 -12.79 12.84 12.75
CA CYS A 773 -13.96 11.95 12.76
C CYS A 773 -14.95 12.33 13.88
N LYS A 774 -14.44 12.64 15.08
CA LYS A 774 -15.24 13.10 16.21
C LYS A 774 -15.91 14.45 15.95
N LEU A 775 -15.18 15.41 15.35
CA LEU A 775 -15.76 16.70 14.96
C LEU A 775 -16.84 16.53 13.89
N SER A 776 -16.59 15.70 12.87
CA SER A 776 -17.56 15.36 11.83
C SER A 776 -18.84 14.76 12.43
N ALA A 777 -18.71 13.82 13.37
CA ALA A 777 -19.84 13.27 14.11
C ALA A 777 -20.62 14.34 14.90
N LYS A 778 -19.93 15.27 15.56
CA LYS A 778 -20.58 16.39 16.28
C LYS A 778 -21.34 17.32 15.33
N VAL A 779 -20.76 17.67 14.18
CA VAL A 779 -21.43 18.50 13.16
C VAL A 779 -22.68 17.81 12.63
N ARG A 780 -22.60 16.50 12.34
CA ARG A 780 -23.78 15.71 11.93
C ARG A 780 -24.86 15.71 13.00
N LEU A 781 -24.50 15.47 14.27
CA LEU A 781 -25.44 15.53 15.40
C LEU A 781 -26.15 16.89 15.49
N GLN A 782 -25.40 17.99 15.38
CA GLN A 782 -25.97 19.34 15.39
C GLN A 782 -26.92 19.56 14.22
N SER A 783 -26.58 19.09 13.02
CA SER A 783 -27.46 19.17 11.84
C SER A 783 -28.78 18.39 12.01
N TYR A 784 -28.77 17.35 12.83
CA TYR A 784 -29.95 16.54 13.13
C TYR A 784 -30.79 17.10 14.29
N SER A 785 -30.26 18.04 15.09
CA SER A 785 -30.91 18.52 16.33
C SER A 785 -32.35 19.00 16.15
N SER A 786 -32.63 19.75 15.07
CA SER A 786 -34.00 20.21 14.74
C SER A 786 -34.93 19.03 14.44
N SER A 787 -34.46 18.04 13.67
CA SER A 787 -35.24 16.84 13.35
C SER A 787 -35.49 15.99 14.57
N ILE A 788 -34.51 15.85 15.46
CA ILE A 788 -34.64 15.07 16.71
C ILE A 788 -35.72 15.68 17.60
N ALA A 789 -35.73 17.01 17.78
CA ALA A 789 -36.74 17.70 18.58
C ALA A 789 -38.16 17.47 18.05
N ASP A 790 -38.34 17.45 16.73
CA ASP A 790 -39.62 17.14 16.08
C ASP A 790 -40.05 15.67 16.28
N PHE A 791 -39.09 14.75 16.34
CA PHE A 791 -39.33 13.33 16.62
C PHE A 791 -39.68 13.09 18.08
N GLU A 792 -39.00 13.72 19.05
CA GLU A 792 -39.30 13.57 20.47
C GLU A 792 -40.73 14.00 20.83
N GLY A 793 -41.30 14.96 20.09
CA GLY A 793 -42.71 15.34 20.22
C GLY A 793 -43.72 14.28 19.75
N LYS A 794 -43.32 13.36 18.86
CA LYS A 794 -44.17 12.29 18.28
C LYS A 794 -43.88 10.91 18.87
N VAL A 795 -42.67 10.71 19.37
CA VAL A 795 -42.13 9.43 19.85
C VAL A 795 -42.45 9.27 21.35
N ASN A 796 -43.69 8.90 21.65
CA ASN A 796 -44.00 8.38 22.99
C ASN A 796 -44.38 6.88 23.00
N ASN A 797 -44.52 6.22 21.83
CA ASN A 797 -44.87 4.78 21.79
C ASN A 797 -44.07 3.93 20.77
N GLU A 798 -43.61 4.45 19.63
CA GLU A 798 -43.03 3.59 18.57
C GLU A 798 -41.50 3.36 18.65
N SER A 799 -40.69 4.30 19.15
CA SER A 799 -39.23 4.06 19.23
C SER A 799 -38.83 3.13 20.37
N ARG A 800 -39.69 3.00 21.39
CA ARG A 800 -39.58 1.94 22.42
C ARG A 800 -39.74 0.54 21.80
N PHE A 801 -40.49 0.44 20.71
CA PHE A 801 -40.78 -0.79 19.98
C PHE A 801 -39.55 -1.33 19.23
N PHE A 802 -38.71 -0.45 18.68
CA PHE A 802 -37.49 -0.87 17.97
C PHE A 802 -36.42 -1.43 18.93
N PHE A 803 -36.32 -0.87 20.14
CA PHE A 803 -35.44 -1.39 21.18
C PHE A 803 -35.94 -2.74 21.73
N GLU A 804 -37.26 -2.93 21.84
CA GLU A 804 -37.83 -4.23 22.22
C GLU A 804 -37.68 -5.31 21.12
N ILE A 805 -37.67 -4.95 19.83
CA ILE A 805 -37.50 -5.91 18.72
C ILE A 805 -36.04 -6.30 18.49
N MET A 806 -35.08 -5.41 18.75
CA MET A 806 -33.65 -5.75 18.68
C MET A 806 -33.20 -6.60 19.89
N LEU A 807 -34.01 -6.70 20.95
CA LEU A 807 -33.66 -7.39 22.20
C LEU A 807 -34.56 -8.61 22.54
N LYS A 808 -35.61 -8.89 21.75
CA LYS A 808 -36.43 -10.10 21.81
C LYS A 808 -36.20 -10.95 20.57
#